data_AF-A0A2J0MHE0-F1
#
_entry.id   AF-A0A2J0MHE0-F1
#
_cell.length_a   1.000
_cell.length_b   1.000
_cell.length_c   1.000
_cell.angle_alpha   90.00
_cell.angle_beta   90.00
_cell.angle_gamma   90.00
#
_symmetry.space_group_name_H-M   'P 1'
#
loop_
_entity.id
_entity.type
_entity.pdbx_description
1 polymer ?
#
loop_
_entity_poly.entity_id
_entity_poly.type
_entity_poly.pdbx_seq_one_letter_code
_entity_poly.pdbx_strand_id
1 'polypeptide(L)'
;MSLKFVIRKSIFTLLIILISSYLILPLDVAQAAVSPQIADFLCDKGIFYYDNGKYAQAIQEFKKALLANSGSVIAKEYLSLLMKKTKKIDPERKVLSQAVEPEPNILKTEADKSYVEVKNLEEDIIKNIHKPKLTQENIKIAGQNIVSAPEHALNVLDINDQQLYKNGILEMPAYMESSFIVKGKNISRFFSDQPAYLTIERKSADELQFDPMQFGETFVYVWDDMGRKTIKLKIGPSHKFEEQFRKASLQEAGPDLAAPFKLSYSASNGSFYSGRGIGDQKRQGLFYTYSSSLVGETPFGNFDSAIHANRDQSGQYSVTNLRMGITEGHYDNLKDITLRWFDFTPTFGAFGFPAADLRGVLLEAPMFDKKLSYSAFNGALLGGFFSTASNNSGLSQTRKAWLEGLGVNYSLTNELGLRSFYVQSSGPDRAQPVLTNKVSGLGTFYHHRWFNASTEMASDYLGNISYTGRTGFNFSRLRMGLSMTESNKNFASVFGGQPATGSTSGTLTADYLVSDNVRFSNTLSGYRDKVFGNPDRPTRPNYDSDSRIYWNMDPHTTMEFGYRMRDQMGTISPSVTELKDVTYRKQIFFIRRLNTFLTYQNSKSKYFTSSAQNFNNNSILGGFSARLVGQLYGSYTRQLNFLYNKFSGESSDPSFQEFALNYYRQIFTSPYYLRCRLVYHDEERTGSLLSYLSGEDRLEGEGELTFRPNPDTECFLKARVAEIWAEREGVAKRMDLELDLGVSFAWDTGLRWNTVGSIYGYVFYDLNADGIKQPQEKGVPNVEMQILGRPSVKTNSIGYYKLDRVVGKTAKVLLNSGSIPAGYSVTSDAQ
;
A
#
# COMPACT_ATOMS: atom_id res chain seq x y z
N MET A 1 40.08 0.10 -7.08
CA MET A 1 38.83 -0.53 -7.58
C MET A 1 38.36 0.29 -8.78
N SER A 2 38.37 -0.24 -10.01
CA SER A 2 38.38 0.59 -11.22
C SER A 2 36.99 1.11 -11.61
N LEU A 3 36.96 2.36 -12.12
CA LEU A 3 35.82 3.11 -12.64
C LEU A 3 34.94 2.31 -13.63
N LYS A 4 35.51 1.29 -14.29
CA LYS A 4 34.79 0.38 -15.21
C LYS A 4 33.77 -0.53 -14.51
N PHE A 5 33.92 -0.78 -13.20
CA PHE A 5 33.01 -1.64 -12.43
C PHE A 5 31.72 -0.91 -12.01
N VAL A 6 31.80 0.41 -11.80
CA VAL A 6 30.64 1.26 -11.46
C VAL A 6 29.77 1.50 -12.70
N ILE A 7 30.40 1.73 -13.86
CA ILE A 7 29.68 1.99 -15.13
C ILE A 7 28.86 0.78 -15.61
N ARG A 8 29.34 -0.46 -15.40
CA ARG A 8 28.60 -1.68 -15.79
C ARG A 8 27.34 -1.93 -14.94
N LYS A 9 27.34 -1.57 -13.65
CA LYS A 9 26.15 -1.69 -12.79
C LYS A 9 25.11 -0.65 -13.16
N SER A 10 25.51 0.60 -13.42
CA SER A 10 24.59 1.67 -13.82
C SER A 10 23.90 1.39 -15.16
N ILE A 11 24.61 0.80 -16.13
CA ILE A 11 24.01 0.40 -17.41
C ILE A 11 23.00 -0.74 -17.23
N PHE A 12 23.27 -1.70 -16.34
CA PHE A 12 22.35 -2.81 -16.07
C PHE A 12 21.08 -2.34 -15.33
N THR A 13 21.21 -1.40 -14.39
CA THR A 13 20.05 -0.74 -13.75
C THR A 13 19.26 0.10 -14.75
N LEU A 14 19.93 0.83 -15.65
CA LEU A 14 19.26 1.58 -16.71
C LEU A 14 18.55 0.65 -17.70
N LEU A 15 19.14 -0.50 -18.00
CA LEU A 15 18.55 -1.53 -18.87
C LEU A 15 17.33 -2.18 -18.22
N ILE A 16 17.35 -2.44 -16.91
CA ILE A 16 16.17 -2.94 -16.17
C ILE A 16 15.08 -1.87 -16.12
N ILE A 17 15.43 -0.59 -15.92
CA ILE A 17 14.48 0.53 -15.99
C ILE A 17 13.87 0.63 -17.40
N LEU A 18 14.68 0.53 -18.46
CA LEU A 18 14.24 0.55 -19.86
C LEU A 18 13.39 -0.67 -20.23
N ILE A 19 13.78 -1.88 -19.82
CA ILE A 19 13.04 -3.13 -20.06
C ILE A 19 11.73 -3.12 -19.25
N SER A 20 11.73 -2.61 -18.02
CA SER A 20 10.51 -2.41 -17.24
C SER A 20 9.59 -1.36 -17.88
N SER A 21 10.13 -0.30 -18.50
CA SER A 21 9.30 0.67 -19.24
C SER A 21 8.73 0.13 -20.55
N TYR A 22 9.40 -0.85 -21.18
CA TYR A 22 9.00 -1.41 -22.49
C TYR A 22 8.08 -2.63 -22.40
N LEU A 23 8.18 -3.46 -21.35
CA LEU A 23 7.33 -4.65 -21.18
C LEU A 23 6.01 -4.38 -20.47
N ILE A 24 5.87 -3.22 -19.81
CA ILE A 24 4.78 -2.95 -18.87
C ILE A 24 3.75 -1.98 -19.44
N LEU A 25 4.15 -1.05 -20.32
CA LEU A 25 3.28 0.01 -20.82
C LEU A 25 2.80 -0.27 -22.24
N PRO A 26 1.51 -0.04 -22.58
CA PRO A 26 1.13 0.21 -23.97
C PRO A 26 2.06 1.32 -24.51
N LEU A 27 2.57 1.19 -25.73
CA LEU A 27 3.56 2.10 -26.33
C LEU A 27 3.13 3.59 -26.16
N ASP A 28 1.83 3.85 -26.25
CA ASP A 28 1.21 5.16 -26.08
C ASP A 28 1.35 5.73 -24.65
N VAL A 29 1.32 4.88 -23.61
CA VAL A 29 1.48 5.29 -22.20
C VAL A 29 2.95 5.56 -21.88
N ALA A 30 3.87 4.73 -22.42
CA ALA A 30 5.30 4.99 -22.33
C ALA A 30 5.66 6.32 -23.01
N GLN A 31 5.07 6.57 -24.18
CA GLN A 31 5.23 7.84 -24.89
C GLN A 31 4.64 9.00 -24.09
N ALA A 32 3.43 8.89 -23.53
CA ALA A 32 2.82 9.94 -22.70
C ALA A 32 3.60 10.24 -21.40
N ALA A 33 4.31 9.25 -20.83
CA ALA A 33 5.12 9.44 -19.62
C ALA A 33 6.43 10.20 -19.88
N VAL A 34 7.08 9.90 -21.02
CA VAL A 34 8.43 10.38 -21.32
C VAL A 34 8.43 11.62 -22.22
N SER A 35 7.44 11.75 -23.10
CA SER A 35 7.38 12.82 -24.11
C SER A 35 7.30 14.23 -23.54
N PRO A 36 6.59 14.51 -22.42
CA PRO A 36 6.57 15.86 -21.87
C PRO A 36 7.90 16.25 -21.23
N GLN A 37 8.58 15.32 -20.55
CA GLN A 37 9.86 15.58 -19.89
C GLN A 37 10.97 15.90 -20.90
N ILE A 38 10.98 15.19 -22.03
CA ILE A 38 11.87 15.49 -23.15
C ILE A 38 11.53 16.86 -23.75
N ALA A 39 10.24 17.16 -23.94
CA ALA A 39 9.81 18.45 -24.46
C ALA A 39 10.19 19.61 -23.54
N ASP A 40 10.02 19.48 -22.22
CA ASP A 40 10.37 20.49 -21.22
C ASP A 40 11.87 20.76 -21.20
N PHE A 41 12.71 19.70 -21.20
CA PHE A 41 14.15 19.83 -21.30
C PHE A 41 14.58 20.58 -22.58
N LEU A 42 13.96 20.25 -23.72
CA LEU A 42 14.22 20.92 -25.00
C LEU A 42 13.72 22.37 -24.99
N CYS A 43 12.59 22.65 -24.34
CA CYS A 43 12.09 24.01 -24.13
C CYS A 43 13.05 24.82 -23.27
N ASP A 44 13.52 24.31 -22.13
CA ASP A 44 14.47 25.01 -21.25
C ASP A 44 15.79 25.29 -21.97
N LYS A 45 16.29 24.32 -22.76
CA LYS A 45 17.46 24.53 -23.62
C LYS A 45 17.20 25.59 -24.71
N GLY A 46 15.99 25.59 -25.28
CA GLY A 46 15.53 26.61 -26.23
C GLY A 46 15.48 28.01 -25.61
N ILE A 47 14.95 28.14 -24.39
CA ILE A 47 14.90 29.39 -23.61
C ILE A 47 16.32 29.86 -23.30
N PHE A 48 17.20 28.97 -22.84
CA PHE A 48 18.61 29.29 -22.61
C PHE A 48 19.27 29.87 -23.86
N TYR A 49 19.07 29.25 -25.03
CA TYR A 49 19.58 29.81 -26.29
C TYR A 49 18.92 31.15 -26.65
N TYR A 50 17.61 31.29 -26.42
CA TYR A 50 16.88 32.53 -26.67
C TYR A 50 17.42 33.70 -25.82
N ASP A 51 17.63 33.48 -24.52
CA ASP A 51 18.12 34.48 -23.58
C ASP A 51 19.58 34.87 -23.88
N ASN A 52 20.37 33.93 -24.42
CA ASN A 52 21.74 34.17 -24.88
C ASN A 52 21.82 34.72 -26.32
N GLY A 53 20.70 35.13 -26.92
CA GLY A 53 20.64 35.71 -28.28
C GLY A 53 20.90 34.72 -29.41
N LYS A 54 20.99 33.42 -29.12
CA LYS A 54 21.26 32.33 -30.07
C LYS A 54 19.96 31.81 -30.70
N TYR A 55 19.24 32.70 -31.39
CA TYR A 55 17.87 32.45 -31.85
C TYR A 55 17.71 31.26 -32.80
N ALA A 56 18.65 31.01 -33.71
CA ALA A 56 18.58 29.85 -34.62
C ALA A 56 18.63 28.51 -33.86
N GLN A 57 19.45 28.45 -32.80
CA GLN A 57 19.57 27.27 -31.94
C GLN A 57 18.32 27.14 -31.05
N ALA A 58 17.79 28.27 -30.55
CA ALA A 58 16.53 28.29 -29.83
C ALA A 58 15.36 27.71 -30.65
N ILE A 59 15.21 28.16 -31.92
CA ILE A 59 14.18 27.64 -32.84
C ILE A 59 14.31 26.13 -33.03
N GLN A 60 15.54 25.62 -33.20
CA GLN A 60 15.76 24.18 -33.37
C GLN A 60 15.33 23.38 -32.13
N GLU A 61 15.69 23.84 -30.94
CA GLU A 61 15.30 23.15 -29.71
C GLU A 61 13.79 23.22 -29.44
N PHE A 62 13.13 24.35 -29.71
CA PHE A 62 11.65 24.43 -29.62
C PHE A 62 10.93 23.56 -30.65
N LYS A 63 11.47 23.43 -31.87
CA LYS A 63 10.91 22.49 -32.87
C LYS A 63 11.07 21.04 -32.42
N LYS A 64 12.23 20.67 -31.87
CA LYS A 64 12.41 19.34 -31.26
C LYS A 64 11.46 19.12 -30.09
N ALA A 65 11.20 20.15 -29.28
CA ALA A 65 10.24 20.09 -28.19
C ALA A 65 8.81 19.80 -28.70
N LEU A 66 8.40 20.36 -29.84
CA LEU A 66 7.12 20.05 -30.48
C LEU A 66 7.06 18.67 -31.14
N LEU A 67 8.19 18.14 -31.60
CA LEU A 67 8.28 16.75 -32.06
C LEU A 67 8.14 15.76 -30.90
N ALA A 68 8.68 16.11 -29.73
CA ALA A 68 8.50 15.32 -28.52
C ALA A 68 7.06 15.46 -27.98
N ASN A 69 6.55 16.68 -27.82
CA ASN A 69 5.19 16.96 -27.36
C ASN A 69 4.54 18.06 -28.22
N SER A 70 3.70 17.66 -29.17
CA SER A 70 3.01 18.58 -30.08
C SER A 70 2.05 19.55 -29.38
N GLY A 71 1.67 19.25 -28.13
CA GLY A 71 0.86 20.08 -27.26
C GLY A 71 1.63 21.17 -26.50
N SER A 72 2.97 21.20 -26.53
CA SER A 72 3.78 22.13 -25.74
C SER A 72 3.43 23.60 -26.02
N VAL A 73 2.83 24.26 -25.02
CA VAL A 73 2.45 25.68 -25.08
C VAL A 73 3.70 26.56 -25.14
N ILE A 74 4.70 26.26 -24.31
CA ILE A 74 5.97 27.00 -24.22
C ILE A 74 6.69 27.01 -25.57
N ALA A 75 6.81 25.85 -26.23
CA ALA A 75 7.47 25.77 -27.53
C ALA A 75 6.72 26.59 -28.60
N LYS A 76 5.38 26.54 -28.61
CA LYS A 76 4.55 27.34 -29.54
C LYS A 76 4.69 28.84 -29.28
N GLU A 77 4.66 29.26 -28.03
CA GLU A 77 4.79 30.66 -27.64
C GLU A 77 6.15 31.24 -28.03
N TYR A 78 7.24 30.57 -27.66
CA TYR A 78 8.59 31.04 -28.00
C TYR A 78 8.88 31.00 -29.49
N LEU A 79 8.38 30.00 -30.24
CA LEU A 79 8.46 30.01 -31.70
C LEU A 79 7.67 31.19 -32.29
N SER A 80 6.49 31.51 -31.76
CA SER A 80 5.72 32.68 -32.19
C SER A 80 6.46 33.99 -31.92
N LEU A 81 7.10 34.12 -30.74
CA LEU A 81 7.94 35.28 -30.40
C LEU A 81 9.15 35.41 -31.33
N LEU A 82 9.83 34.31 -31.61
CA LEU A 82 10.98 34.24 -32.52
C LEU A 82 10.57 34.57 -33.97
N MET A 83 9.41 34.09 -34.42
CA MET A 83 8.83 34.43 -35.74
C MET A 83 8.43 35.91 -35.84
N LYS A 84 7.87 36.49 -34.77
CA LYS A 84 7.57 37.93 -34.70
C LYS A 84 8.84 38.79 -34.70
N LYS A 85 9.92 38.32 -34.06
CA LYS A 85 11.21 39.02 -33.99
C LYS A 85 11.98 38.95 -35.31
N THR A 86 11.94 37.81 -36.00
CA THR A 86 12.54 37.64 -37.34
C THR A 86 11.81 38.45 -38.41
N LYS A 87 10.47 38.61 -38.33
CA LYS A 87 9.72 39.53 -39.20
C LYS A 87 10.06 41.03 -39.00
N LYS A 88 10.65 41.42 -37.88
CA LYS A 88 11.08 42.81 -37.61
C LYS A 88 12.52 43.12 -38.04
N ILE A 89 13.32 42.11 -38.37
CA ILE A 89 14.76 42.26 -38.70
C ILE A 89 15.00 42.42 -40.20
N ASP A 90 13.97 42.32 -41.05
CA ASP A 90 14.11 42.41 -42.51
C ASP A 90 13.49 43.68 -43.15
N PRO A 91 13.93 44.93 -42.81
CA PRO A 91 13.68 46.11 -43.64
C PRO A 91 14.80 46.37 -44.68
N GLU A 92 15.89 45.59 -44.71
CA GLU A 92 17.07 45.88 -45.54
C GLU A 92 17.46 44.72 -46.47
N ARG A 93 16.54 44.35 -47.38
CA ARG A 93 16.92 43.79 -48.69
C ARG A 93 15.85 44.10 -49.73
N LYS A 94 15.79 45.36 -50.14
CA LYS A 94 15.05 45.80 -51.33
C LYS A 94 15.98 45.73 -52.54
N VAL A 95 15.39 45.40 -53.70
CA VAL A 95 15.91 45.47 -55.09
C VAL A 95 16.32 44.12 -55.71
N LEU A 96 15.34 43.40 -56.30
CA LEU A 96 15.18 43.29 -57.77
C LEU A 96 13.91 42.49 -58.19
N SER A 97 13.10 43.12 -59.05
CA SER A 97 11.96 42.62 -59.89
C SER A 97 10.74 42.01 -59.19
N GLN A 98 9.58 42.68 -59.02
CA GLN A 98 8.52 43.07 -60.00
C GLN A 98 8.04 41.88 -60.87
N ALA A 99 6.77 41.50 -61.04
CA ALA A 99 5.41 41.99 -60.72
C ALA A 99 4.48 40.75 -60.60
N VAL A 100 3.31 40.73 -59.92
CA VAL A 100 2.00 41.29 -60.29
C VAL A 100 1.02 41.12 -59.09
N GLU A 101 0.22 42.14 -58.77
CA GLU A 101 -1.00 42.16 -57.91
C GLU A 101 -2.27 42.21 -58.81
N PRO A 102 -3.55 41.97 -58.37
CA PRO A 102 -4.12 42.12 -57.01
C PRO A 102 -5.13 41.04 -56.48
N GLU A 103 -5.49 41.24 -55.19
CA GLU A 103 -6.39 40.58 -54.21
C GLU A 103 -7.87 40.24 -54.63
N PRO A 104 -8.78 39.59 -53.80
CA PRO A 104 -8.74 39.35 -52.34
C PRO A 104 -9.27 38.01 -51.75
N ASN A 105 -8.89 37.79 -50.48
CA ASN A 105 -9.55 37.02 -49.41
C ASN A 105 -9.97 35.55 -49.64
N ILE A 106 -9.28 34.62 -48.98
CA ILE A 106 -9.83 33.73 -47.93
C ILE A 106 -8.66 33.19 -47.09
N LEU A 107 -8.66 33.53 -45.80
CA LEU A 107 -7.85 32.88 -44.78
C LEU A 107 -8.26 31.40 -44.66
N LYS A 108 -7.40 30.48 -45.12
CA LYS A 108 -7.24 29.12 -44.60
C LYS A 108 -6.00 28.45 -45.20
N THR A 109 -5.32 27.68 -44.35
CA THR A 109 -4.41 26.55 -44.64
C THR A 109 -3.01 26.80 -45.21
N GLU A 110 -2.04 27.00 -44.31
CA GLU A 110 -0.66 26.48 -44.47
C GLU A 110 -0.29 25.39 -43.43
N ALA A 111 -1.13 25.17 -42.41
CA ALA A 111 -0.89 24.17 -41.35
C ALA A 111 -1.18 22.71 -41.77
N ASP A 112 -1.92 22.48 -42.86
CA ASP A 112 -2.31 21.13 -43.29
C ASP A 112 -1.27 20.42 -44.16
N LYS A 113 -0.33 21.14 -44.79
CA LYS A 113 0.67 20.51 -45.66
C LYS A 113 1.78 19.79 -44.89
N SER A 114 2.14 20.25 -43.69
CA SER A 114 3.13 19.55 -42.85
C SER A 114 2.57 18.31 -42.15
N TYR A 115 1.24 18.18 -42.06
CA TYR A 115 0.57 17.05 -41.40
C TYR A 115 0.49 15.81 -42.30
N VAL A 116 0.48 16.00 -43.63
CA VAL A 116 0.40 14.91 -44.62
C VAL A 116 1.77 14.22 -44.83
N GLU A 117 2.88 14.95 -44.72
CA GLU A 117 4.22 14.37 -44.88
C GLU A 117 4.63 13.44 -43.72
N VAL A 118 4.13 13.67 -42.49
CA VAL A 118 4.46 12.84 -41.32
C VAL A 118 3.70 11.51 -41.34
N LYS A 119 2.45 11.51 -41.84
CA LYS A 119 1.60 10.32 -41.90
C LYS A 119 2.13 9.26 -42.89
N ASN A 120 2.72 9.70 -44.00
CA ASN A 120 3.27 8.79 -45.02
C ASN A 120 4.56 8.09 -44.56
N LEU A 121 5.31 8.67 -43.61
CA LEU A 121 6.49 8.05 -43.01
C LEU A 121 6.14 6.95 -41.99
N GLU A 122 4.98 7.04 -41.32
CA GLU A 122 4.51 6.03 -40.37
C GLU A 122 3.97 4.77 -41.07
N GLU A 123 3.32 4.90 -42.24
CA GLU A 123 2.75 3.77 -42.98
C GLU A 123 3.81 2.86 -43.63
N ASP A 124 4.97 3.41 -44.01
CA ASP A 124 6.08 2.62 -44.60
C ASP A 124 6.88 1.80 -43.57
N ILE A 125 6.91 2.23 -42.31
CA ILE A 125 7.60 1.52 -41.23
C ILE A 125 6.78 0.30 -40.76
N ILE A 126 5.44 0.37 -40.86
CA ILE A 126 4.53 -0.69 -40.42
C ILE A 126 4.49 -1.89 -41.39
N LYS A 127 4.81 -1.71 -42.67
CA LYS A 127 4.77 -2.79 -43.68
C LYS A 127 5.94 -3.78 -43.63
N ASN A 128 7.02 -3.52 -42.90
CA ASN A 128 8.26 -4.29 -42.99
C ASN A 128 8.63 -5.15 -41.77
N ILE A 129 7.72 -5.39 -40.83
CA ILE A 129 7.99 -6.27 -39.67
C ILE A 129 7.54 -7.71 -39.99
N HIS A 130 8.50 -8.54 -40.42
CA HIS A 130 8.33 -9.99 -40.59
C HIS A 130 8.17 -10.72 -39.25
N LYS A 131 7.11 -11.51 -39.10
CA LYS A 131 6.86 -12.41 -37.95
C LYS A 131 7.59 -13.74 -38.12
N PRO A 132 8.35 -14.24 -37.13
CA PRO A 132 8.88 -15.60 -37.17
C PRO A 132 7.81 -16.62 -36.73
N LYS A 133 7.70 -17.72 -37.50
CA LYS A 133 6.90 -18.92 -37.17
C LYS A 133 7.63 -19.74 -36.10
N LEU A 134 6.99 -20.00 -34.97
CA LEU A 134 7.42 -20.95 -33.95
C LEU A 134 6.76 -22.31 -34.20
N THR A 135 7.58 -23.33 -34.47
CA THR A 135 7.20 -24.74 -34.55
C THR A 135 7.13 -25.36 -33.16
N GLN A 136 6.06 -26.13 -32.91
CA GLN A 136 5.90 -26.96 -31.73
C GLN A 136 6.78 -28.21 -31.86
N GLU A 137 7.71 -28.43 -30.93
CA GLU A 137 8.24 -29.76 -30.65
C GLU A 137 8.71 -29.87 -29.19
N ASN A 138 8.23 -30.94 -28.55
CA ASN A 138 8.76 -31.62 -27.35
C ASN A 138 8.64 -30.96 -25.97
N ILE A 139 7.67 -31.44 -25.16
CA ILE A 139 7.93 -31.89 -23.77
C ILE A 139 7.05 -33.11 -23.45
N LYS A 140 7.64 -34.32 -23.55
CA LYS A 140 7.16 -35.53 -22.86
C LYS A 140 7.64 -35.46 -21.42
N ILE A 141 6.73 -35.39 -20.46
CA ILE A 141 7.07 -35.51 -19.04
C ILE A 141 7.17 -36.99 -18.69
N ALA A 142 8.38 -37.42 -18.36
CA ALA A 142 8.70 -38.74 -17.87
C ALA A 142 8.19 -38.90 -16.42
N GLY A 143 7.46 -39.99 -16.17
CA GLY A 143 7.15 -40.46 -14.84
C GLY A 143 8.39 -41.02 -14.15
N GLN A 144 8.57 -40.70 -12.88
CA GLN A 144 9.51 -41.38 -12.01
C GLN A 144 8.79 -41.91 -10.77
N ASN A 145 8.62 -43.23 -10.81
CA ASN A 145 8.70 -44.23 -9.75
C ASN A 145 8.74 -43.70 -8.30
N ILE A 146 7.65 -43.97 -7.60
CA ILE A 146 7.61 -44.06 -6.14
C ILE A 146 8.39 -45.32 -5.75
N VAL A 147 9.60 -45.13 -5.20
CA VAL A 147 10.37 -46.21 -4.58
C VAL A 147 9.86 -46.37 -3.15
N SER A 148 9.28 -47.53 -2.87
CA SER A 148 8.93 -48.02 -1.54
C SER A 148 10.17 -48.04 -0.63
N ALA A 149 10.02 -47.50 0.58
CA ALA A 149 11.05 -47.50 1.62
C ALA A 149 11.42 -48.94 2.07
N PRO A 150 12.71 -49.26 2.32
CA PRO A 150 13.10 -50.57 2.83
C PRO A 150 12.94 -50.68 4.36
N GLU A 151 12.69 -51.92 4.78
CA GLU A 151 12.49 -52.41 6.16
C GLU A 151 13.58 -52.02 7.15
N HIS A 152 13.17 -51.89 8.41
CA HIS A 152 14.00 -51.56 9.57
C HIS A 152 15.02 -52.67 9.87
N ALA A 153 16.32 -52.38 9.76
CA ALA A 153 17.36 -53.24 10.33
C ALA A 153 17.36 -53.12 11.87
N LEU A 154 17.12 -54.23 12.58
CA LEU A 154 17.30 -54.33 14.03
C LEU A 154 18.80 -54.29 14.37
N ASN A 155 19.22 -53.34 15.21
CA ASN A 155 20.58 -53.31 15.75
C ASN A 155 20.74 -54.41 16.81
N VAL A 156 21.75 -55.27 16.67
CA VAL A 156 22.09 -56.34 17.61
C VAL A 156 23.38 -55.98 18.34
N LEU A 157 23.37 -56.08 19.67
CA LEU A 157 24.48 -55.75 20.55
C LEU A 157 24.91 -56.99 21.35
N ASP A 158 26.19 -57.34 21.36
CA ASP A 158 26.73 -58.39 22.21
C ASP A 158 27.34 -57.81 23.50
N ILE A 159 26.79 -58.19 24.67
CA ILE A 159 27.23 -57.67 25.98
C ILE A 159 28.53 -58.30 26.47
N ASN A 160 29.04 -59.32 25.79
CA ASN A 160 30.30 -59.96 26.14
C ASN A 160 31.53 -59.37 25.42
N ASP A 161 31.32 -58.41 24.52
CA ASP A 161 32.43 -57.64 23.94
C ASP A 161 33.01 -56.67 24.97
N GLN A 162 34.21 -56.98 25.48
CA GLN A 162 34.88 -56.18 26.50
C GLN A 162 35.32 -54.79 26.02
N GLN A 163 35.46 -54.56 24.71
CA GLN A 163 35.89 -53.26 24.18
C GLN A 163 34.83 -52.17 24.37
N LEU A 164 33.58 -52.56 24.63
CA LEU A 164 32.45 -51.65 24.75
C LEU A 164 32.30 -51.04 26.16
N TYR A 165 32.99 -51.58 27.17
CA TYR A 165 32.83 -51.15 28.56
C TYR A 165 33.82 -50.05 28.95
N LYS A 166 33.30 -49.00 29.61
CA LYS A 166 34.10 -47.96 30.29
C LYS A 166 33.81 -48.00 31.77
N ASN A 167 34.84 -48.15 32.61
CA ASN A 167 34.72 -48.25 34.07
C ASN A 167 33.72 -49.35 34.53
N GLY A 168 33.66 -50.47 33.79
CA GLY A 168 32.77 -51.59 34.10
C GLY A 168 31.30 -51.39 33.75
N ILE A 169 30.95 -50.31 33.05
CA ILE A 169 29.60 -50.00 32.57
C ILE A 169 29.62 -49.86 31.04
N LEU A 170 28.64 -50.46 30.39
CA LEU A 170 28.38 -50.27 28.97
C LEU A 170 27.40 -49.11 28.80
N GLU A 171 27.89 -47.93 28.43
CA GLU A 171 27.03 -46.78 28.16
C GLU A 171 26.64 -46.74 26.68
N MET A 172 25.33 -46.66 26.40
CA MET A 172 24.85 -46.49 25.03
C MET A 172 23.61 -45.59 24.95
N PRO A 173 23.46 -44.83 23.84
CA PRO A 173 22.21 -44.16 23.54
C PRO A 173 21.16 -45.17 23.09
N ALA A 174 19.91 -44.92 23.46
CA ALA A 174 18.72 -45.59 22.95
C ALA A 174 17.71 -44.53 22.49
N TYR A 175 16.78 -44.89 21.61
CA TYR A 175 15.87 -43.92 21.04
C TYR A 175 14.42 -44.41 21.09
N MET A 176 13.49 -43.49 21.31
CA MET A 176 12.06 -43.78 21.22
C MET A 176 11.72 -44.42 19.87
N GLU A 177 10.84 -45.42 19.89
CA GLU A 177 10.38 -46.18 18.70
C GLU A 177 11.47 -47.00 18.00
N SER A 178 12.61 -47.25 18.66
CA SER A 178 13.66 -48.16 18.16
C SER A 178 13.86 -49.35 19.09
N SER A 179 13.50 -50.53 18.62
CA SER A 179 13.78 -51.81 19.29
C SER A 179 15.17 -52.32 18.90
N PHE A 180 15.91 -52.84 19.87
CA PHE A 180 17.21 -53.46 19.61
C PHE A 180 17.41 -54.72 20.45
N ILE A 181 18.27 -55.62 19.97
CA ILE A 181 18.53 -56.92 20.61
C ILE A 181 19.85 -56.86 21.36
N VAL A 182 19.83 -57.34 22.60
CA VAL A 182 20.97 -57.51 23.48
C VAL A 182 21.24 -59.02 23.60
N LYS A 183 22.41 -59.43 23.11
CA LYS A 183 22.92 -60.81 23.14
C LYS A 183 23.84 -61.02 24.32
N GLY A 184 23.64 -62.11 25.04
CA GLY A 184 24.53 -62.66 26.06
C GLY A 184 24.61 -64.19 25.92
N LYS A 185 25.25 -64.88 26.87
CA LYS A 185 25.38 -66.34 26.84
C LYS A 185 24.60 -67.00 27.98
N ASN A 186 23.50 -67.67 27.64
CA ASN A 186 22.56 -68.32 28.55
C ASN A 186 22.14 -67.38 29.69
N ILE A 187 21.45 -66.30 29.31
CA ILE A 187 21.07 -65.23 30.23
C ILE A 187 20.19 -65.82 31.33
N SER A 188 20.65 -65.80 32.57
CA SER A 188 19.94 -66.38 33.71
C SER A 188 18.88 -65.44 34.27
N ARG A 189 19.14 -64.12 34.29
CA ARG A 189 18.21 -63.09 34.76
C ARG A 189 18.59 -61.70 34.25
N PHE A 190 17.64 -60.78 34.26
CA PHE A 190 17.86 -59.37 33.97
C PHE A 190 17.01 -58.49 34.90
N PHE A 191 17.44 -57.24 35.10
CA PHE A 191 16.76 -56.26 35.94
C PHE A 191 16.96 -54.86 35.36
N SER A 192 15.88 -54.09 35.22
CA SER A 192 15.91 -52.65 34.93
C SER A 192 15.55 -51.89 36.20
N ASP A 193 16.33 -50.87 36.53
CA ASP A 193 16.07 -50.02 37.71
C ASP A 193 14.87 -49.06 37.51
N GLN A 194 14.48 -48.82 36.26
CA GLN A 194 13.40 -47.91 35.86
C GLN A 194 12.54 -48.58 34.77
N PRO A 195 11.68 -49.56 35.12
CA PRO A 195 10.88 -50.29 34.13
C PRO A 195 9.87 -49.42 33.37
N ALA A 196 9.55 -48.21 33.85
CA ALA A 196 8.73 -47.25 33.13
C ALA A 196 9.42 -46.65 31.90
N TYR A 197 10.75 -46.71 31.83
CA TYR A 197 11.56 -46.09 30.78
C TYR A 197 11.88 -47.09 29.65
N LEU A 198 11.89 -48.39 29.95
CA LEU A 198 12.32 -49.45 29.04
C LEU A 198 11.60 -50.76 29.36
N THR A 199 10.95 -51.35 28.34
CA THR A 199 10.48 -52.73 28.40
C THR A 199 11.57 -53.67 27.91
N ILE A 200 11.75 -54.80 28.60
CA ILE A 200 12.70 -55.84 28.23
C ILE A 200 11.93 -57.14 28.04
N GLU A 201 12.00 -57.72 26.84
CA GLU A 201 11.38 -59.00 26.51
C GLU A 201 12.45 -60.04 26.18
N ARG A 202 12.38 -61.22 26.80
CA ARG A 202 13.29 -62.32 26.45
C ARG A 202 12.83 -63.00 25.16
N LYS A 203 13.67 -63.00 24.13
CA LYS A 203 13.40 -63.66 22.85
C LYS A 203 13.95 -65.08 22.78
N SER A 204 15.09 -65.33 23.43
CA SER A 204 15.68 -66.68 23.53
C SER A 204 16.49 -66.85 24.83
N ALA A 205 17.18 -67.99 24.97
CA ALA A 205 18.12 -68.19 26.07
C ALA A 205 19.25 -67.15 26.07
N ASP A 206 19.61 -66.62 24.90
CA ASP A 206 20.77 -65.75 24.68
C ASP A 206 20.37 -64.30 24.32
N GLU A 207 19.09 -64.02 24.07
CA GLU A 207 18.64 -62.75 23.49
C GLU A 207 17.56 -62.05 24.32
N LEU A 208 17.77 -60.76 24.60
CA LEU A 208 16.79 -59.83 25.15
C LEU A 208 16.48 -58.74 24.13
N GLN A 209 15.20 -58.44 23.89
CA GLN A 209 14.77 -57.27 23.13
C GLN A 209 14.51 -56.12 24.10
N PHE A 210 15.06 -54.95 23.78
CA PHE A 210 14.93 -53.73 24.55
C PHE A 210 14.06 -52.75 23.76
N ASP A 211 12.96 -52.31 24.39
CA ASP A 211 11.94 -51.42 23.79
C ASP A 211 11.80 -50.15 24.66
N PRO A 212 12.41 -49.02 24.25
CA PRO A 212 12.32 -47.75 24.98
C PRO A 212 10.90 -47.17 25.03
N MET A 213 10.46 -46.74 26.21
CA MET A 213 9.09 -46.26 26.46
C MET A 213 8.99 -44.79 26.88
N GLN A 214 10.01 -44.24 27.55
CA GLN A 214 10.03 -42.84 28.01
C GLN A 214 11.43 -42.24 27.93
N PHE A 215 11.52 -40.92 27.82
CA PHE A 215 12.79 -40.18 27.82
C PHE A 215 13.48 -40.20 29.19
N GLY A 216 14.80 -40.37 29.18
CA GLY A 216 15.66 -40.23 30.36
C GLY A 216 16.74 -41.30 30.42
N GLU A 217 17.30 -41.53 31.60
CA GLU A 217 18.40 -42.49 31.79
C GLU A 217 17.94 -43.68 32.67
N THR A 218 18.31 -44.90 32.28
CA THR A 218 18.04 -46.13 33.07
C THR A 218 19.24 -47.07 33.03
N PHE A 219 19.40 -47.86 34.09
CA PHE A 219 20.40 -48.91 34.19
C PHE A 219 19.75 -50.29 34.07
N VAL A 220 20.29 -51.11 33.17
CA VAL A 220 19.90 -52.50 33.00
C VAL A 220 21.05 -53.41 33.40
N TYR A 221 20.76 -54.36 34.26
CA TYR A 221 21.68 -55.37 34.71
C TYR A 221 21.29 -56.71 34.09
N VAL A 222 22.25 -57.36 33.43
CA VAL A 222 22.05 -58.65 32.77
C VAL A 222 23.04 -59.65 33.36
N TRP A 223 22.57 -60.83 33.77
CA TRP A 223 23.43 -61.91 34.26
C TRP A 223 23.40 -63.07 33.29
N ASP A 224 24.58 -63.46 32.82
CA ASP A 224 24.78 -64.57 31.91
C ASP A 224 25.91 -65.48 32.44
N ASP A 225 26.29 -66.52 31.70
CA ASP A 225 27.35 -67.46 32.10
C ASP A 225 28.72 -66.78 32.34
N MET A 226 28.92 -65.58 31.79
CA MET A 226 30.15 -64.77 31.89
C MET A 226 30.06 -63.71 33.01
N GLY A 227 28.98 -63.72 33.81
CA GLY A 227 28.78 -62.88 34.99
C GLY A 227 27.78 -61.74 34.79
N ARG A 228 27.80 -60.77 35.71
CA ARG A 228 26.90 -59.60 35.65
C ARG A 228 27.47 -58.52 34.75
N LYS A 229 26.67 -58.04 33.80
CA LYS A 229 26.90 -56.84 32.98
C LYS A 229 25.96 -55.72 33.40
N THR A 230 26.47 -54.48 33.38
CA THR A 230 25.68 -53.27 33.65
C THR A 230 25.65 -52.42 32.39
N ILE A 231 24.46 -52.08 31.92
CA ILE A 231 24.21 -51.27 30.74
C ILE A 231 23.55 -49.98 31.19
N LYS A 232 24.13 -48.83 30.87
CA LYS A 232 23.49 -47.52 31.07
C LYS A 232 22.89 -47.06 29.75
N LEU A 233 21.56 -46.91 29.72
CA LEU A 233 20.83 -46.43 28.56
C LEU A 233 20.44 -44.97 28.74
N LYS A 234 20.77 -44.15 27.74
CA LYS A 234 20.25 -42.78 27.63
C LYS A 234 19.21 -42.73 26.52
N ILE A 235 17.93 -42.63 26.89
CA ILE A 235 16.79 -42.71 25.97
C ILE A 235 16.40 -41.30 25.51
N GLY A 236 16.62 -41.03 24.22
CA GLY A 236 16.32 -39.77 23.55
C GLY A 236 15.22 -39.87 22.48
N PRO A 237 14.88 -38.75 21.81
CA PRO A 237 13.95 -38.72 20.66
C PRO A 237 14.41 -39.61 19.51
N SER A 238 13.49 -40.10 18.67
CA SER A 238 13.83 -41.05 17.61
C SER A 238 14.92 -40.50 16.68
N HIS A 239 15.89 -41.34 16.28
CA HIS A 239 16.98 -40.92 15.38
C HIS A 239 16.44 -40.37 14.04
N LYS A 240 15.26 -40.84 13.59
CA LYS A 240 14.58 -40.28 12.41
C LYS A 240 14.11 -38.86 12.66
N PHE A 241 13.60 -38.54 13.85
CA PHE A 241 13.17 -37.19 14.22
C PHE A 241 14.35 -36.24 14.39
N GLU A 242 15.46 -36.65 15.03
CA GLU A 242 16.67 -35.81 15.09
C GLU A 242 17.31 -35.60 13.72
N GLU A 243 17.37 -36.63 12.87
CA GLU A 243 17.95 -36.47 11.54
C GLU A 243 17.04 -35.65 10.61
N GLN A 244 15.71 -35.76 10.76
CA GLN A 244 14.73 -34.90 10.07
C GLN A 244 14.76 -33.47 10.60
N PHE A 245 14.84 -33.28 11.92
CA PHE A 245 14.95 -31.96 12.53
C PHE A 245 16.28 -31.32 12.17
N ARG A 246 17.39 -32.08 12.16
CA ARG A 246 18.69 -31.63 11.66
C ARG A 246 18.62 -31.31 10.17
N LYS A 247 18.03 -32.16 9.33
CA LYS A 247 17.83 -31.89 7.89
C LYS A 247 16.93 -30.67 7.66
N ALA A 248 15.88 -30.47 8.46
CA ALA A 248 14.98 -29.31 8.40
C ALA A 248 15.69 -28.04 8.88
N SER A 249 16.37 -28.08 10.03
CA SER A 249 17.21 -26.99 10.56
C SER A 249 18.37 -26.63 9.62
N LEU A 250 18.92 -27.63 8.92
CA LEU A 250 19.97 -27.46 7.92
C LEU A 250 19.42 -26.97 6.58
N GLN A 251 18.23 -27.39 6.15
CA GLN A 251 17.52 -26.83 4.98
C GLN A 251 17.13 -25.37 5.21
N GLU A 252 16.69 -25.02 6.42
CA GLU A 252 16.52 -23.63 6.88
C GLU A 252 17.85 -22.86 7.01
N ALA A 253 18.99 -23.56 7.09
CA ALA A 253 20.33 -22.95 7.13
C ALA A 253 20.97 -22.72 5.75
N GLY A 254 20.30 -23.14 4.66
CA GLY A 254 20.67 -22.72 3.31
C GLY A 254 20.58 -21.19 3.16
N PRO A 255 21.28 -20.59 2.20
CA PRO A 255 21.19 -19.15 2.01
C PRO A 255 19.76 -18.74 1.67
N ASP A 256 19.13 -17.95 2.55
CA ASP A 256 17.83 -17.36 2.28
C ASP A 256 17.96 -16.45 1.06
N LEU A 257 17.11 -16.59 0.06
CA LEU A 257 17.19 -15.81 -1.17
C LEU A 257 16.24 -14.63 -1.08
N ALA A 258 16.63 -13.49 -1.66
CA ALA A 258 15.72 -12.37 -1.81
C ALA A 258 14.43 -12.81 -2.52
N ALA A 259 13.30 -12.31 -2.04
CA ALA A 259 12.02 -12.55 -2.69
C ALA A 259 12.04 -12.07 -4.15
N PRO A 260 11.43 -12.80 -5.09
CA PRO A 260 11.35 -12.37 -6.46
C PRO A 260 10.50 -11.10 -6.60
N PHE A 261 10.78 -10.33 -7.64
CA PHE A 261 9.98 -9.19 -8.00
C PHE A 261 8.59 -9.64 -8.46
N LYS A 262 7.57 -8.97 -7.92
CA LYS A 262 6.17 -9.14 -8.30
C LYS A 262 5.72 -7.97 -9.14
N LEU A 263 5.24 -8.27 -10.34
CA LEU A 263 4.61 -7.31 -11.23
C LEU A 263 3.09 -7.40 -11.02
N SER A 264 2.46 -6.29 -10.65
CA SER A 264 1.01 -6.17 -10.70
C SER A 264 0.62 -5.29 -11.87
N TYR A 265 -0.49 -5.64 -12.50
CA TYR A 265 -1.06 -4.94 -13.64
C TYR A 265 -2.56 -4.88 -13.48
N SER A 266 -3.16 -3.74 -13.81
CA SER A 266 -4.61 -3.62 -13.98
C SER A 266 -4.95 -2.68 -15.11
N ALA A 267 -5.94 -3.03 -15.91
CA ALA A 267 -6.54 -2.14 -16.88
C ALA A 267 -8.05 -2.28 -16.83
N SER A 268 -8.77 -1.16 -16.83
CA SER A 268 -10.23 -1.15 -16.85
C SER A 268 -10.75 -0.05 -17.75
N ASN A 269 -11.86 -0.32 -18.40
CA ASN A 269 -12.61 0.61 -19.22
C ASN A 269 -14.04 0.69 -18.71
N GLY A 270 -14.59 1.90 -18.66
CA GLY A 270 -16.01 2.16 -18.41
C GLY A 270 -16.57 3.07 -19.49
N SER A 271 -17.70 2.69 -20.06
CA SER A 271 -18.41 3.47 -21.08
C SER A 271 -19.84 3.72 -20.66
N PHE A 272 -20.24 4.99 -20.62
CA PHE A 272 -21.59 5.41 -20.25
C PHE A 272 -22.33 5.98 -21.46
N TYR A 273 -23.51 5.45 -21.70
CA TYR A 273 -24.41 5.82 -22.78
C TYR A 273 -25.75 6.22 -22.19
N SER A 274 -26.38 7.23 -22.79
CA SER A 274 -27.72 7.66 -22.42
C SER A 274 -28.46 8.15 -23.67
N GLY A 275 -29.77 7.94 -23.67
CA GLY A 275 -30.67 8.54 -24.64
C GLY A 275 -32.10 8.04 -24.48
N ARG A 276 -32.97 8.27 -25.47
CA ARG A 276 -34.43 8.07 -25.30
C ARG A 276 -34.88 6.60 -25.25
N GLY A 277 -34.02 5.69 -25.67
CA GLY A 277 -34.24 4.24 -25.63
C GLY A 277 -33.02 3.47 -26.16
N ILE A 278 -33.09 2.14 -26.22
CA ILE A 278 -31.95 1.28 -26.62
C ILE A 278 -31.43 1.57 -28.04
N GLY A 279 -32.30 2.00 -28.96
CA GLY A 279 -31.94 2.35 -30.34
C GLY A 279 -31.40 3.78 -30.52
N ASP A 280 -31.55 4.66 -29.52
CA ASP A 280 -31.11 6.07 -29.54
C ASP A 280 -30.12 6.31 -28.39
N GLN A 281 -29.01 5.56 -28.39
CA GLN A 281 -27.97 5.66 -27.37
C GLN A 281 -26.82 6.55 -27.83
N LYS A 282 -26.46 7.54 -27.01
CA LYS A 282 -25.29 8.39 -27.24
C LYS A 282 -24.31 8.22 -26.10
N ARG A 283 -23.03 8.01 -26.43
CA ARG A 283 -21.97 7.93 -25.43
C ARG A 283 -21.80 9.29 -24.77
N GLN A 284 -22.06 9.34 -23.47
CA GLN A 284 -21.85 10.50 -22.61
C GLN A 284 -20.48 10.43 -21.91
N GLY A 285 -19.97 9.20 -21.70
CA GLY A 285 -18.79 8.89 -20.91
C GLY A 285 -17.89 7.84 -21.55
N LEU A 286 -16.58 8.08 -21.55
CA LEU A 286 -15.56 7.03 -21.73
C LEU A 286 -14.43 7.31 -20.73
N PHE A 287 -14.03 6.29 -20.00
CA PHE A 287 -12.93 6.36 -19.06
C PHE A 287 -12.13 5.07 -19.09
N TYR A 288 -10.81 5.20 -19.28
CA TYR A 288 -9.89 4.07 -19.22
C TYR A 288 -8.88 4.32 -18.11
N THR A 289 -8.67 3.35 -17.23
CA THR A 289 -7.62 3.39 -16.21
C THR A 289 -6.65 2.26 -16.43
N TYR A 290 -5.39 2.59 -16.20
CA TYR A 290 -4.26 1.71 -16.25
C TYR A 290 -3.47 1.87 -14.96
N SER A 291 -3.08 0.76 -14.35
CA SER A 291 -2.09 0.75 -13.28
C SER A 291 -1.11 -0.39 -13.47
N SER A 292 0.14 -0.14 -13.09
CA SER A 292 1.10 -1.21 -12.89
C SER A 292 2.06 -0.88 -11.77
N SER A 293 2.49 -1.90 -11.05
CA SER A 293 3.48 -1.78 -9.98
C SER A 293 4.48 -2.92 -10.02
N LEU A 294 5.71 -2.63 -9.63
CA LEU A 294 6.75 -3.63 -9.43
C LEU A 294 7.24 -3.53 -7.99
N VAL A 295 7.22 -4.64 -7.25
CA VAL A 295 7.69 -4.69 -5.87
C VAL A 295 8.66 -5.86 -5.71
N GLY A 296 9.77 -5.68 -5.00
CA GLY A 296 10.70 -6.77 -4.72
C GLY A 296 11.82 -6.38 -3.77
N GLU A 297 12.49 -7.37 -3.21
CA GLU A 297 13.61 -7.15 -2.29
C GLU A 297 14.90 -6.78 -3.04
N THR A 298 15.68 -5.86 -2.47
CA THR A 298 17.00 -5.47 -2.96
C THR A 298 18.02 -5.54 -1.80
N PRO A 299 19.34 -5.47 -2.08
CA PRO A 299 20.36 -5.46 -1.04
C PRO A 299 20.32 -4.24 -0.12
N PHE A 300 19.55 -3.23 -0.49
CA PHE A 300 19.49 -1.95 0.20
C PHE A 300 18.14 -1.73 0.87
N GLY A 301 17.19 -2.66 0.77
CA GLY A 301 15.81 -2.52 1.26
C GLY A 301 14.77 -3.02 0.24
N ASN A 302 13.49 -2.80 0.54
CA ASN A 302 12.38 -3.21 -0.31
C ASN A 302 12.14 -2.16 -1.39
N PHE A 303 12.30 -2.55 -2.65
CA PHE A 303 12.02 -1.70 -3.80
C PHE A 303 10.54 -1.75 -4.15
N ASP A 304 9.99 -0.58 -4.46
CA ASP A 304 8.68 -0.47 -5.08
C ASP A 304 8.65 0.61 -6.17
N SER A 305 7.88 0.35 -7.21
CA SER A 305 7.47 1.36 -8.18
C SER A 305 6.00 1.18 -8.54
N ALA A 306 5.33 2.27 -8.86
CA ALA A 306 3.99 2.23 -9.40
C ALA A 306 3.75 3.37 -10.38
N ILE A 307 2.93 3.09 -11.38
CA ILE A 307 2.44 4.05 -12.36
C ILE A 307 0.93 3.90 -12.49
N HIS A 308 0.25 5.04 -12.54
CA HIS A 308 -1.18 5.14 -12.82
C HIS A 308 -1.37 6.09 -13.98
N ALA A 309 -2.16 5.66 -14.96
CA ALA A 309 -2.50 6.46 -16.11
C ALA A 309 -3.98 6.32 -16.43
N ASN A 310 -4.56 7.39 -16.97
CA ASN A 310 -5.92 7.40 -17.44
C ASN A 310 -5.97 7.82 -18.90
N ARG A 311 -7.00 7.37 -19.62
CA ARG A 311 -7.36 7.88 -20.94
C ARG A 311 -8.73 8.54 -20.86
N ASP A 312 -8.81 9.76 -21.35
CA ASP A 312 -10.06 10.50 -21.39
C ASP A 312 -10.84 10.27 -22.69
N GLN A 313 -11.99 10.92 -22.81
CA GLN A 313 -12.85 10.86 -24.01
C GLN A 313 -12.19 11.41 -25.27
N SER A 314 -11.19 12.31 -25.13
CA SER A 314 -10.44 12.86 -26.26
C SER A 314 -9.44 11.86 -26.83
N GLY A 315 -9.23 10.73 -26.14
CA GLY A 315 -8.32 9.68 -26.51
C GLY A 315 -6.88 9.93 -26.05
N GLN A 316 -6.62 11.02 -25.33
CA GLN A 316 -5.29 11.35 -24.79
C GLN A 316 -5.04 10.59 -23.48
N TYR A 317 -3.80 10.09 -23.33
CA TYR A 317 -3.34 9.47 -22.08
C TYR A 317 -2.73 10.53 -21.16
N SER A 318 -3.12 10.46 -19.89
CA SER A 318 -2.59 11.29 -18.80
C SER A 318 -2.04 10.37 -17.71
N VAL A 319 -0.73 10.43 -17.46
CA VAL A 319 -0.11 9.71 -16.34
C VAL A 319 -0.34 10.51 -15.07
N THR A 320 -1.26 10.05 -14.22
CA THR A 320 -1.71 10.77 -13.02
C THR A 320 -0.80 10.58 -11.83
N ASN A 321 -0.11 9.44 -11.74
CA ASN A 321 0.83 9.17 -10.65
C ASN A 321 1.99 8.31 -11.14
N LEU A 322 3.20 8.68 -10.77
CA LEU A 322 4.41 7.89 -10.95
C LEU A 322 5.20 7.95 -9.65
N ARG A 323 5.44 6.80 -9.01
CA ARG A 323 6.24 6.72 -7.79
C ARG A 323 7.28 5.62 -7.89
N MET A 324 8.41 5.84 -7.25
CA MET A 324 9.47 4.86 -7.11
C MET A 324 10.14 5.04 -5.75
N GLY A 325 10.57 3.96 -5.12
CA GLY A 325 11.18 4.08 -3.80
C GLY A 325 11.90 2.83 -3.31
N ILE A 326 12.63 3.04 -2.22
CA ILE A 326 13.17 2.00 -1.35
C ILE A 326 12.63 2.26 0.05
N THR A 327 12.08 1.23 0.68
CA THR A 327 11.65 1.23 2.09
C THR A 327 12.45 0.21 2.88
N GLU A 328 12.42 0.31 4.20
CA GLU A 328 13.24 -0.55 5.09
C GLU A 328 14.72 -0.52 4.66
N GLY A 329 15.13 0.67 4.23
CA GLY A 329 16.40 0.90 3.62
C GLY A 329 17.51 0.77 4.64
N HIS A 330 18.59 0.10 4.26
CA HIS A 330 19.73 -0.09 5.15
C HIS A 330 21.03 0.13 4.41
N TYR A 331 21.93 0.85 5.07
CA TYR A 331 23.28 1.09 4.62
C TYR A 331 24.19 1.19 5.84
N ASP A 332 25.05 0.20 6.01
CA ASP A 332 25.93 0.08 7.18
C ASP A 332 25.12 0.12 8.49
N ASN A 333 25.40 1.09 9.38
CA ASN A 333 24.68 1.24 10.65
C ASN A 333 23.32 1.97 10.52
N LEU A 334 23.00 2.54 9.36
CA LEU A 334 21.72 3.19 9.13
C LEU A 334 20.67 2.16 8.72
N LYS A 335 19.51 2.18 9.38
CA LYS A 335 18.40 1.23 9.17
C LYS A 335 17.09 1.99 9.04
N ASP A 336 16.06 1.33 8.51
CA ASP A 336 14.71 1.86 8.34
C ASP A 336 14.65 3.16 7.49
N ILE A 337 15.59 3.36 6.56
CA ILE A 337 15.59 4.50 5.64
C ILE A 337 14.46 4.33 4.62
N THR A 338 13.69 5.38 4.37
CA THR A 338 12.79 5.46 3.22
C THR A 338 13.29 6.51 2.25
N LEU A 339 13.42 6.13 0.98
CA LEU A 339 13.79 7.02 -0.11
C LEU A 339 12.72 6.93 -1.19
N ARG A 340 12.18 8.07 -1.59
CA ARG A 340 11.15 8.19 -2.63
C ARG A 340 11.62 9.11 -3.73
N TRP A 341 11.28 8.76 -4.96
CA TRP A 341 11.49 9.54 -6.18
C TRP A 341 10.18 9.67 -6.94
N PHE A 342 10.10 10.73 -7.76
CA PHE A 342 8.90 11.14 -8.50
C PHE A 342 7.81 11.59 -7.53
N ASP A 343 6.61 11.05 -7.62
CA ASP A 343 5.47 11.50 -6.81
C ASP A 343 5.56 10.91 -5.40
N PHE A 344 5.53 11.79 -4.40
CA PHE A 344 5.55 11.45 -2.98
C PHE A 344 4.72 12.45 -2.17
N THR A 345 4.33 12.04 -0.97
CA THR A 345 3.68 12.90 0.02
C THR A 345 4.58 12.95 1.26
N PRO A 346 5.12 14.11 1.68
CA PRO A 346 5.91 14.21 2.90
C PRO A 346 5.13 13.75 4.13
N THR A 347 5.75 12.96 5.01
CA THR A 347 5.04 12.36 6.17
C THR A 347 5.04 13.21 7.43
N PHE A 348 5.86 14.26 7.54
CA PHE A 348 5.81 15.15 8.71
C PHE A 348 4.60 16.09 8.61
N GLY A 349 3.44 15.58 9.01
CA GLY A 349 2.23 16.38 9.15
C GLY A 349 2.43 17.45 10.21
N ALA A 350 2.41 18.71 9.77
CA ALA A 350 2.56 19.88 10.61
C ALA A 350 1.40 20.84 10.35
N PHE A 351 0.94 21.53 11.39
CA PHE A 351 -0.07 22.59 11.29
C PHE A 351 0.29 23.64 10.21
N GLY A 352 1.57 23.97 10.08
CA GLY A 352 2.07 24.91 9.06
C GLY A 352 2.29 24.34 7.65
N PHE A 353 2.20 23.01 7.50
CA PHE A 353 2.42 22.28 6.25
C PHE A 353 1.32 21.21 6.09
N PRO A 354 0.17 21.55 5.47
CA PRO A 354 -0.81 20.53 5.12
C PRO A 354 -0.19 19.53 4.13
N ALA A 355 -0.61 18.27 4.21
CA ALA A 355 -0.10 17.24 3.31
C ALA A 355 -0.34 17.65 1.85
N ALA A 356 0.69 17.54 1.01
CA ALA A 356 0.61 17.79 -0.41
C ALA A 356 1.44 16.80 -1.19
N ASP A 357 0.95 16.44 -2.37
CA ASP A 357 1.69 15.59 -3.30
C ASP A 357 2.70 16.44 -4.08
N LEU A 358 3.96 16.01 -4.01
CA LEU A 358 5.10 16.65 -4.65
C LEU A 358 5.75 15.68 -5.63
N ARG A 359 6.35 16.24 -6.68
CA ARG A 359 7.21 15.49 -7.60
C ARG A 359 8.67 15.85 -7.40
N GLY A 360 9.48 14.88 -6.97
CA GLY A 360 10.90 15.11 -6.69
C GLY A 360 11.51 13.97 -5.87
N VAL A 361 12.15 14.30 -4.75
CA VAL A 361 12.81 13.35 -3.85
C VAL A 361 12.41 13.58 -2.40
N LEU A 362 12.18 12.50 -1.67
CA LEU A 362 11.97 12.47 -0.22
C LEU A 362 12.90 11.44 0.42
N LEU A 363 13.57 11.84 1.50
CA LEU A 363 14.37 11.00 2.37
C LEU A 363 13.76 11.01 3.77
N GLU A 364 13.56 9.84 4.34
CA GLU A 364 13.21 9.66 5.76
C GLU A 364 14.22 8.71 6.38
N ALA A 365 14.85 9.16 7.45
CA ALA A 365 15.93 8.42 8.08
C ALA A 365 15.77 8.50 9.60
N PRO A 366 15.30 7.42 10.25
CA PRO A 366 15.48 7.25 11.68
C PRO A 366 16.95 6.94 11.98
N MET A 367 17.45 7.51 13.06
CA MET A 367 18.82 7.35 13.54
C MET A 367 18.80 7.05 15.04
N PHE A 368 19.86 6.39 15.51
CA PHE A 368 20.08 6.10 16.93
C PHE A 368 18.88 5.40 17.59
N ASP A 369 18.44 4.27 17.02
CA ASP A 369 17.26 3.52 17.49
C ASP A 369 16.00 4.37 17.60
N LYS A 370 15.76 5.23 16.59
CA LYS A 370 14.61 6.14 16.50
C LYS A 370 14.59 7.24 17.58
N LYS A 371 15.68 7.45 18.32
CA LYS A 371 15.82 8.64 19.18
C LYS A 371 15.82 9.94 18.38
N LEU A 372 16.25 9.88 17.12
CA LEU A 372 16.26 11.01 16.22
C LEU A 372 15.74 10.57 14.86
N SER A 373 14.78 11.29 14.29
CA SER A 373 14.24 10.98 12.96
C SER A 373 14.23 12.23 12.11
N TYR A 374 14.77 12.12 10.91
CA TYR A 374 14.78 13.19 9.92
C TYR A 374 13.85 12.86 8.76
N SER A 375 13.15 13.87 8.26
CA SER A 375 12.44 13.82 6.99
C SER A 375 12.87 15.03 6.17
N ALA A 376 13.43 14.81 5.00
CA ALA A 376 13.92 15.87 4.11
C ALA A 376 13.36 15.65 2.71
N PHE A 377 12.88 16.72 2.08
CA PHE A 377 12.35 16.62 0.72
C PHE A 377 12.68 17.84 -0.12
N ASN A 378 12.66 17.62 -1.44
CA ASN A 378 12.64 18.66 -2.44
C ASN A 378 11.74 18.19 -3.59
N GLY A 379 10.72 18.96 -3.94
CA GLY A 379 9.82 18.56 -5.02
C GLY A 379 8.98 19.71 -5.58
N ALA A 380 8.64 19.60 -6.86
CA ALA A 380 7.74 20.49 -7.56
C ALA A 380 6.29 20.21 -7.20
N LEU A 381 5.44 21.24 -7.20
CA LEU A 381 3.99 21.07 -7.08
C LEU A 381 3.41 20.48 -8.35
N LEU A 382 2.55 19.48 -8.17
CA LEU A 382 1.71 18.96 -9.24
C LEU A 382 0.65 20.01 -9.64
N GLY A 383 0.27 20.04 -10.91
CA GLY A 383 -0.86 20.87 -11.37
C GLY A 383 -2.18 20.36 -10.75
N GLY A 384 -3.07 21.26 -10.33
CA GLY A 384 -4.35 20.88 -9.69
C GLY A 384 -4.59 21.60 -8.36
N PHE A 385 -5.72 21.31 -7.71
CA PHE A 385 -6.02 21.83 -6.37
C PHE A 385 -5.25 21.04 -5.30
N PHE A 386 -4.90 21.69 -4.19
CA PHE A 386 -3.94 21.27 -3.14
C PHE A 386 -4.22 19.98 -2.34
N SER A 387 -4.93 19.01 -2.86
CA SER A 387 -5.16 17.74 -2.13
C SER A 387 -5.44 16.52 -3.00
N THR A 388 -5.47 16.67 -4.33
CA THR A 388 -5.68 15.55 -5.24
C THR A 388 -4.99 15.83 -6.57
N ALA A 389 -4.09 14.95 -6.99
CA ALA A 389 -3.72 14.83 -8.40
C ALA A 389 -5.02 14.69 -9.21
N SER A 390 -5.42 15.75 -9.90
CA SER A 390 -6.62 15.71 -10.75
C SER A 390 -6.36 14.79 -11.94
N ASN A 391 -7.39 14.21 -12.56
CA ASN A 391 -7.18 13.38 -13.77
C ASN A 391 -6.49 14.14 -14.92
N ASN A 392 -6.49 15.47 -14.86
CA ASN A 392 -5.84 16.34 -15.83
C ASN A 392 -4.38 16.66 -15.49
N SER A 393 -3.88 16.33 -14.29
CA SER A 393 -2.56 16.75 -13.81
C SER A 393 -1.42 15.82 -14.22
N GLY A 394 -1.40 15.42 -15.49
CA GLY A 394 -0.44 14.46 -16.03
C GLY A 394 1.03 14.80 -15.73
N LEU A 395 1.96 13.89 -16.04
CA LEU A 395 3.41 14.11 -15.85
C LEU A 395 3.93 15.46 -16.39
N SER A 396 3.24 16.06 -17.37
CA SER A 396 3.51 17.34 -18.02
C SER A 396 3.06 18.61 -17.27
N GLN A 397 2.27 18.51 -16.20
CA GLN A 397 1.61 19.66 -15.57
C GLN A 397 2.22 20.08 -14.24
N THR A 398 3.51 19.80 -14.00
CA THR A 398 4.18 20.37 -12.81
C THR A 398 4.26 21.88 -12.92
N ARG A 399 3.92 22.59 -11.84
CA ARG A 399 4.16 24.04 -11.77
C ARG A 399 5.64 24.29 -11.57
N LYS A 400 6.17 25.40 -12.10
CA LYS A 400 7.53 25.89 -11.78
C LYS A 400 7.53 26.53 -10.38
N ALA A 401 7.09 25.75 -9.40
CA ALA A 401 7.00 26.10 -8.00
C ALA A 401 7.42 24.87 -7.19
N TRP A 402 8.51 25.00 -6.44
CA TRP A 402 9.13 23.93 -5.68
C TRP A 402 8.99 24.17 -4.19
N LEU A 403 8.89 23.08 -3.44
CA LEU A 403 8.96 23.06 -1.99
C LEU A 403 10.16 22.25 -1.56
N GLU A 404 10.89 22.80 -0.60
CA GLU A 404 11.95 22.11 0.12
C GLU A 404 11.65 22.15 1.61
N GLY A 405 11.84 21.01 2.27
CA GLY A 405 11.43 20.88 3.66
C GLY A 405 12.33 19.96 4.46
N LEU A 406 12.47 20.27 5.74
CA LEU A 406 13.16 19.46 6.74
C LEU A 406 12.27 19.36 7.98
N GLY A 407 11.98 18.13 8.41
CA GLY A 407 11.36 17.77 9.67
C GLY A 407 12.33 16.99 10.54
N VAL A 408 12.36 17.30 11.83
CA VAL A 408 13.19 16.62 12.84
C VAL A 408 12.31 16.24 14.02
N ASN A 409 12.33 14.96 14.40
CA ASN A 409 11.74 14.48 15.65
C ASN A 409 12.87 13.97 16.55
N TYR A 410 12.92 14.43 17.79
CA TYR A 410 13.91 14.04 18.78
C TYR A 410 13.24 13.55 20.06
N SER A 411 13.46 12.30 20.42
CA SER A 411 12.93 11.67 21.64
C SER A 411 13.89 11.92 22.80
N LEU A 412 13.48 12.77 23.74
CA LEU A 412 14.23 13.07 24.97
C LEU A 412 14.20 11.88 25.93
N THR A 413 13.06 11.21 26.00
CA THR A 413 12.84 9.95 26.73
C THR A 413 11.99 9.01 25.86
N ASN A 414 11.64 7.83 26.39
CA ASN A 414 10.71 6.93 25.70
C ASN A 414 9.27 7.49 25.62
N GLU A 415 8.96 8.54 26.38
CA GLU A 415 7.62 9.13 26.44
C GLU A 415 7.58 10.55 25.89
N LEU A 416 8.62 11.35 26.14
CA LEU A 416 8.68 12.77 25.78
C LEU A 416 9.60 12.99 24.57
N GLY A 417 9.15 13.81 23.63
CA GLY A 417 9.99 14.27 22.54
C GLY A 417 9.62 15.65 22.01
N LEU A 418 10.53 16.17 21.20
CA LEU A 418 10.43 17.44 20.50
C LEU A 418 10.28 17.17 19.01
N ARG A 419 9.56 18.06 18.33
CA ARG A 419 9.50 18.09 16.88
C ARG A 419 9.74 19.48 16.37
N SER A 420 10.45 19.61 15.26
CA SER A 420 10.60 20.87 14.56
C SER A 420 10.50 20.65 13.06
N PHE A 421 10.03 21.65 12.34
CA PHE A 421 10.05 21.63 10.89
C PHE A 421 10.36 23.00 10.30
N TYR A 422 10.86 22.98 9.07
CA TYR A 422 11.08 24.14 8.22
C TYR A 422 10.71 23.77 6.80
N VAL A 423 9.91 24.60 6.14
CA VAL A 423 9.56 24.44 4.73
C VAL A 423 9.70 25.78 4.03
N GLN A 424 10.27 25.76 2.84
CA GLN A 424 10.46 26.92 1.99
C GLN A 424 9.92 26.64 0.59
N SER A 425 9.42 27.70 -0.06
CA SER A 425 9.00 27.65 -1.46
C SER A 425 9.92 28.46 -2.37
N SER A 426 10.13 27.99 -3.60
CA SER A 426 10.94 28.64 -4.63
C SER A 426 10.28 28.50 -6.02
N GLY A 427 10.71 29.31 -6.99
CA GLY A 427 10.24 29.25 -8.39
C GLY A 427 9.35 30.40 -8.87
N PRO A 428 9.21 30.58 -10.20
CA PRO A 428 8.42 31.67 -10.78
C PRO A 428 6.90 31.49 -10.66
N ASP A 429 6.40 30.25 -10.57
CA ASP A 429 4.94 29.98 -10.52
C ASP A 429 4.37 30.03 -9.09
N ARG A 430 5.16 30.52 -8.12
CA ARG A 430 4.77 30.70 -6.72
C ARG A 430 3.59 31.66 -6.49
N ALA A 431 3.13 32.37 -7.51
CA ALA A 431 1.96 33.24 -7.43
C ALA A 431 0.65 32.53 -7.83
N GLN A 432 0.75 31.37 -8.49
CA GLN A 432 -0.38 30.58 -8.99
C GLN A 432 -0.11 29.10 -8.71
N PRO A 433 -0.20 28.65 -7.45
CA PRO A 433 -1.00 29.22 -6.38
C PRO A 433 -0.16 30.15 -5.49
N VAL A 434 -0.76 31.01 -4.68
CA VAL A 434 -0.02 31.97 -3.83
C VAL A 434 0.76 31.20 -2.75
N LEU A 435 2.01 30.81 -3.01
CA LEU A 435 2.88 30.17 -2.03
C LEU A 435 3.58 31.22 -1.16
N THR A 436 3.58 30.99 0.14
CA THR A 436 4.35 31.84 1.06
C THR A 436 5.81 31.45 1.08
N ASN A 437 6.69 32.37 1.51
CA ASN A 437 8.12 32.19 1.36
C ASN A 437 8.68 31.03 2.20
N LYS A 438 8.35 31.02 3.48
CA LYS A 438 8.81 30.01 4.43
C LYS A 438 7.82 29.87 5.57
N VAL A 439 7.74 28.66 6.11
CA VAL A 439 7.01 28.36 7.35
C VAL A 439 7.88 27.44 8.18
N SER A 440 7.93 27.69 9.47
CA SER A 440 8.61 26.80 10.41
C SER A 440 7.73 26.55 11.62
N GLY A 441 8.05 25.51 12.38
CA GLY A 441 7.37 25.27 13.63
C GLY A 441 8.12 24.38 14.58
N LEU A 442 7.64 24.39 15.81
CA LEU A 442 8.16 23.64 16.94
C LEU A 442 6.98 23.02 17.67
N GLY A 443 7.15 21.80 18.14
CA GLY A 443 6.15 21.09 18.89
C GLY A 443 6.75 20.13 19.90
N THR A 444 5.90 19.63 20.77
CA THR A 444 6.23 18.59 21.72
C THR A 444 5.25 17.44 21.57
N PHE A 445 5.70 16.23 21.89
CA PHE A 445 4.81 15.09 22.04
C PHE A 445 5.16 14.35 23.33
N TYR A 446 4.13 13.88 24.00
CA TYR A 446 4.20 13.06 25.18
C TYR A 446 3.30 11.84 24.97
N HIS A 447 3.85 10.65 25.14
CA HIS A 447 3.14 9.38 25.00
C HIS A 447 3.31 8.53 26.25
N HIS A 448 2.21 8.27 26.93
CA HIS A 448 2.12 7.36 28.06
C HIS A 448 0.90 6.44 27.89
N ARG A 449 0.87 5.32 28.63
CA ARG A 449 -0.13 4.25 28.44
C ARG A 449 -1.59 4.75 28.44
N TRP A 450 -1.93 5.66 29.36
CA TRP A 450 -3.29 6.18 29.54
C TRP A 450 -3.44 7.66 29.12
N PHE A 451 -2.35 8.33 28.77
CA PHE A 451 -2.34 9.75 28.41
C PHE A 451 -1.38 10.02 27.25
N ASN A 452 -1.85 10.75 26.25
CA ASN A 452 -1.02 11.31 25.21
C ASN A 452 -1.28 12.81 25.09
N ALA A 453 -0.24 13.57 24.78
CA ALA A 453 -0.34 14.99 24.49
C ALA A 453 0.58 15.34 23.32
N SER A 454 0.16 16.26 22.48
CA SER A 454 1.01 16.84 21.45
C SER A 454 0.68 18.31 21.29
N THR A 455 1.70 19.14 21.14
CA THR A 455 1.54 20.56 20.83
C THR A 455 2.34 20.90 19.59
N GLU A 456 1.91 21.92 18.89
CA GLU A 456 2.64 22.48 17.76
C GLU A 456 2.35 23.97 17.64
N MET A 457 3.41 24.74 17.40
CA MET A 457 3.38 26.16 17.09
C MET A 457 4.04 26.37 15.73
N ALA A 458 3.37 27.03 14.81
CA ALA A 458 3.88 27.33 13.48
C ALA A 458 3.97 28.86 13.28
N SER A 459 5.06 29.30 12.67
CA SER A 459 5.33 30.69 12.30
C SER A 459 5.49 30.80 10.79
N ASP A 460 4.83 31.79 10.19
CA ASP A 460 5.02 32.12 8.77
C ASP A 460 6.21 33.06 8.54
N TYR A 461 6.45 33.43 7.28
CA TYR A 461 7.55 34.31 6.89
C TYR A 461 7.40 35.77 7.35
N LEU A 462 6.20 36.19 7.76
CA LEU A 462 5.90 37.51 8.31
C LEU A 462 5.95 37.52 9.84
N GLY A 463 6.16 36.36 10.47
CA GLY A 463 6.20 36.21 11.93
C GLY A 463 4.82 36.06 12.57
N ASN A 464 3.76 35.81 11.80
CA ASN A 464 2.47 35.45 12.38
C ASN A 464 2.55 34.02 12.94
N ILE A 465 1.99 33.81 14.12
CA ILE A 465 2.03 32.53 14.82
C ILE A 465 0.62 31.94 14.94
N SER A 466 0.52 30.63 14.71
CA SER A 466 -0.65 29.80 15.04
C SER A 466 -0.22 28.59 15.86
N TYR A 467 -1.11 28.04 16.68
CA TYR A 467 -0.78 26.89 17.53
C TYR A 467 -1.94 25.90 17.63
N THR A 468 -1.60 24.64 17.88
CA THR A 468 -2.55 23.58 18.17
C THR A 468 -2.04 22.66 19.27
N GLY A 469 -2.95 22.17 20.10
CA GLY A 469 -2.69 21.19 21.13
C GLY A 469 -3.71 20.07 21.03
N ARG A 470 -3.27 18.83 21.20
CA ARG A 470 -4.13 17.65 21.29
C ARG A 470 -3.76 16.87 22.53
N THR A 471 -4.75 16.42 23.27
CA THR A 471 -4.58 15.50 24.40
C THR A 471 -5.55 14.35 24.26
N GLY A 472 -5.13 13.17 24.68
CA GLY A 472 -5.94 11.96 24.64
C GLY A 472 -5.78 11.18 25.92
N PHE A 473 -6.90 10.71 26.47
CA PHE A 473 -6.97 9.87 27.65
C PHE A 473 -7.55 8.52 27.26
N ASN A 474 -6.89 7.43 27.64
CA ASN A 474 -7.31 6.06 27.34
C ASN A 474 -7.41 5.25 28.64
N PHE A 475 -8.63 5.05 29.12
CA PHE A 475 -8.98 4.16 30.21
C PHE A 475 -9.68 2.89 29.67
N SER A 476 -9.89 1.87 30.53
CA SER A 476 -10.47 0.58 30.11
C SER A 476 -11.86 0.70 29.47
N ARG A 477 -12.68 1.65 29.94
CA ARG A 477 -14.05 1.88 29.45
C ARG A 477 -14.29 3.29 28.91
N LEU A 478 -13.31 4.19 28.98
CA LEU A 478 -13.46 5.59 28.58
C LEU A 478 -12.25 6.03 27.76
N ARG A 479 -12.51 6.53 26.56
CA ARG A 479 -11.54 7.25 25.75
C ARG A 479 -12.01 8.68 25.58
N MET A 480 -11.14 9.64 25.86
CA MET A 480 -11.42 11.07 25.64
C MET A 480 -10.32 11.70 24.80
N GLY A 481 -10.68 12.66 23.96
CA GLY A 481 -9.73 13.47 23.21
C GLY A 481 -10.12 14.94 23.31
N LEU A 482 -9.15 15.83 23.53
CA LEU A 482 -9.33 17.27 23.46
C LEU A 482 -8.34 17.83 22.44
N SER A 483 -8.86 18.47 21.39
CA SER A 483 -8.08 19.25 20.42
C SER A 483 -8.40 20.72 20.61
N MET A 484 -7.38 21.58 20.69
CA MET A 484 -7.50 23.03 20.71
C MET A 484 -6.62 23.61 19.61
N THR A 485 -7.13 24.63 18.93
CA THR A 485 -6.43 25.27 17.82
C THR A 485 -6.70 26.76 17.83
N GLU A 486 -5.63 27.54 17.76
CA GLU A 486 -5.67 28.98 17.52
C GLU A 486 -5.00 29.25 16.18
N SER A 487 -5.82 29.61 15.20
CA SER A 487 -5.39 30.00 13.87
C SER A 487 -5.41 31.52 13.76
N ASN A 488 -4.24 32.13 13.59
CA ASN A 488 -4.13 33.56 13.35
C ASN A 488 -4.66 33.90 11.95
N LYS A 489 -5.51 34.93 11.86
CA LYS A 489 -6.13 35.38 10.59
C LYS A 489 -5.10 35.83 9.56
N ASN A 490 -3.93 36.29 10.01
CA ASN A 490 -2.84 36.75 9.16
C ASN A 490 -1.82 35.65 8.88
N PHE A 491 -1.90 34.50 9.56
CA PHE A 491 -1.00 33.39 9.32
C PHE A 491 -1.26 32.78 7.94
N ALA A 492 -0.19 32.58 7.20
CA ALA A 492 -0.25 31.95 5.90
C ALA A 492 0.66 30.72 5.83
N SER A 493 0.07 29.55 5.56
CA SER A 493 0.80 28.29 5.36
C SER A 493 1.71 28.36 4.13
N VAL A 494 2.58 27.35 3.92
CA VAL A 494 3.47 27.36 2.74
C VAL A 494 2.72 27.39 1.41
N PHE A 495 1.52 26.80 1.36
CA PHE A 495 0.66 26.77 0.18
C PHE A 495 -0.10 28.07 -0.07
N GLY A 496 0.02 29.01 0.87
CA GLY A 496 -0.87 30.13 1.05
C GLY A 496 -2.34 29.73 1.03
N GLY A 497 -3.20 30.74 0.97
CA GLY A 497 -4.57 30.62 1.45
C GLY A 497 -4.61 30.98 2.93
N GLN A 498 -5.29 32.09 3.21
CA GLN A 498 -5.78 32.33 4.55
C GLN A 498 -6.90 31.31 4.81
N PRO A 499 -7.06 30.76 6.03
CA PRO A 499 -8.42 30.74 6.54
C PRO A 499 -8.81 32.21 6.57
N ALA A 500 -9.62 32.67 5.61
CA ALA A 500 -9.95 34.07 5.32
C ALA A 500 -10.45 34.86 6.55
N THR A 501 -10.59 34.17 7.67
CA THR A 501 -11.12 34.66 8.90
C THR A 501 -10.30 34.37 10.14
N GLY A 502 -9.36 33.40 10.14
CA GLY A 502 -8.76 32.85 11.36
C GLY A 502 -9.79 32.30 12.35
N SER A 503 -9.38 31.45 13.28
CA SER A 503 -10.33 30.90 14.27
C SER A 503 -9.67 30.48 15.58
N THR A 504 -10.46 30.52 16.65
CA THR A 504 -10.19 29.82 17.90
C THR A 504 -11.14 28.64 17.95
N SER A 505 -10.66 27.41 18.08
CA SER A 505 -11.51 26.22 18.16
C SER A 505 -11.04 25.23 19.21
N GLY A 506 -12.02 24.50 19.74
CA GLY A 506 -11.85 23.38 20.65
C GLY A 506 -12.78 22.25 20.24
N THR A 507 -12.32 21.01 20.30
CA THR A 507 -13.14 19.81 20.07
C THR A 507 -12.84 18.78 21.14
N LEU A 508 -13.88 18.39 21.87
CA LEU A 508 -13.89 17.31 22.84
C LEU A 508 -14.54 16.08 22.20
N THR A 509 -13.86 14.96 22.19
CA THR A 509 -14.42 13.65 21.86
C THR A 509 -14.45 12.78 23.10
N ALA A 510 -15.52 12.01 23.27
CA ALA A 510 -15.68 11.07 24.37
C ALA A 510 -16.37 9.79 23.87
N ASP A 511 -15.70 8.65 24.07
CA ASP A 511 -16.20 7.31 23.82
C ASP A 511 -16.24 6.57 25.15
N TYR A 512 -17.44 6.28 25.64
CA TYR A 512 -17.66 5.66 26.94
C TYR A 512 -18.48 4.37 26.81
N LEU A 513 -17.89 3.26 27.22
CA LEU A 513 -18.58 1.98 27.39
C LEU A 513 -19.27 1.99 28.77
N VAL A 514 -20.52 2.46 28.80
CA VAL A 514 -21.36 2.55 30.01
C VAL A 514 -21.56 1.18 30.63
N SER A 515 -21.79 0.17 29.79
CA SER A 515 -21.80 -1.26 30.11
C SER A 515 -21.36 -2.06 28.89
N ASP A 516 -21.16 -3.37 29.00
CA ASP A 516 -20.68 -4.19 27.88
C ASP A 516 -21.62 -4.17 26.64
N ASN A 517 -22.87 -3.74 26.85
CA ASN A 517 -23.90 -3.66 25.82
C ASN A 517 -24.32 -2.22 25.47
N VAL A 518 -23.78 -1.20 26.15
CA VAL A 518 -24.16 0.21 25.93
C VAL A 518 -22.92 1.07 25.76
N ARG A 519 -22.77 1.68 24.58
CA ARG A 519 -21.70 2.65 24.27
C ARG A 519 -22.30 4.02 24.00
N PHE A 520 -21.76 5.02 24.69
CA PHE A 520 -22.00 6.43 24.42
C PHE A 520 -20.81 7.00 23.64
N SER A 521 -21.09 7.78 22.61
CA SER A 521 -20.11 8.52 21.82
C SER A 521 -20.56 9.97 21.72
N ASN A 522 -19.67 10.92 21.99
CA ASN A 522 -19.93 12.34 21.81
C ASN A 522 -18.75 13.03 21.16
N THR A 523 -19.06 13.96 20.25
CA THR A 523 -18.14 14.98 19.76
C THR A 523 -18.79 16.33 20.01
N LEU A 524 -18.13 17.18 20.79
CA LEU A 524 -18.53 18.56 21.06
C LEU A 524 -17.45 19.50 20.56
N SER A 525 -17.79 20.36 19.61
CA SER A 525 -16.90 21.36 19.03
C SER A 525 -17.41 22.76 19.32
N GLY A 526 -16.53 23.62 19.81
CA GLY A 526 -16.76 25.05 19.94
C GLY A 526 -15.76 25.81 19.09
N TYR A 527 -16.21 26.73 18.24
CA TYR A 527 -15.30 27.53 17.43
C TYR A 527 -15.78 28.96 17.23
N ARG A 528 -14.85 29.89 17.16
CA ARG A 528 -15.12 31.30 16.88
C ARG A 528 -14.29 31.74 15.68
N ASP A 529 -14.99 32.16 14.65
CA ASP A 529 -14.43 32.84 13.49
C ASP A 529 -13.98 34.26 13.89
N LYS A 530 -12.83 34.76 13.43
CA LYS A 530 -12.34 36.09 13.84
C LYS A 530 -12.77 37.22 12.91
N VAL A 531 -13.55 36.94 11.86
CA VAL A 531 -14.13 37.94 10.95
C VAL A 531 -15.65 38.01 11.09
N PHE A 532 -16.32 36.86 11.14
CA PHE A 532 -17.76 36.78 11.31
C PHE A 532 -18.12 36.58 12.79
N GLY A 533 -18.62 37.63 13.42
CA GLY A 533 -19.16 37.55 14.77
C GLY A 533 -20.55 36.94 14.77
N ASN A 534 -20.91 36.28 15.88
CA ASN A 534 -22.29 35.88 16.12
C ASN A 534 -23.19 37.14 16.23
N PRO A 535 -24.30 37.24 15.47
CA PRO A 535 -25.19 38.39 15.45
C PRO A 535 -25.76 38.79 16.81
N ASP A 536 -26.01 37.81 17.69
CA ASP A 536 -26.57 38.07 19.02
C ASP A 536 -25.50 38.61 19.98
N ARG A 537 -24.31 38.01 19.93
CA ARG A 537 -23.16 38.34 20.79
C ARG A 537 -21.86 38.05 20.04
N PRO A 538 -21.10 39.06 19.58
CA PRO A 538 -19.93 38.86 18.72
C PRO A 538 -18.85 37.90 19.27
N THR A 539 -18.75 37.76 20.59
CA THR A 539 -17.77 36.88 21.26
C THR A 539 -18.25 35.45 21.48
N ARG A 540 -19.54 35.16 21.27
CA ARG A 540 -20.12 33.82 21.44
C ARG A 540 -19.58 32.90 20.34
N PRO A 541 -18.98 31.74 20.68
CA PRO A 541 -18.56 30.78 19.67
C PRO A 541 -19.78 30.03 19.10
N ASN A 542 -19.58 29.48 17.92
CA ASN A 542 -20.42 28.45 17.31
C ASN A 542 -20.25 27.14 18.08
N TYR A 543 -21.30 26.34 18.14
CA TYR A 543 -21.31 25.06 18.87
C TYR A 543 -21.89 23.94 18.02
N ASP A 544 -21.12 22.89 17.83
CA ASP A 544 -21.57 21.68 17.17
C ASP A 544 -21.47 20.51 18.15
N SER A 545 -22.52 19.68 18.22
CA SER A 545 -22.54 18.47 19.05
C SER A 545 -23.11 17.32 18.23
N ASP A 546 -22.45 16.17 18.26
CA ASP A 546 -22.95 14.89 17.73
C ASP A 546 -22.83 13.85 18.85
N SER A 547 -23.98 13.37 19.32
CA SER A 547 -24.10 12.42 20.42
C SER A 547 -24.81 11.17 19.93
N ARG A 548 -24.24 10.00 20.23
CA ARG A 548 -24.83 8.71 19.91
C ARG A 548 -24.79 7.76 21.08
N ILE A 549 -25.88 7.02 21.26
CA ILE A 549 -25.96 5.89 22.17
C ILE A 549 -26.21 4.65 21.31
N TYR A 550 -25.29 3.69 21.37
CA TYR A 550 -25.44 2.37 20.78
C TYR A 550 -25.80 1.38 21.88
N TRP A 551 -26.94 0.72 21.76
CA TRP A 551 -27.42 -0.26 22.71
C TRP A 551 -27.65 -1.60 22.01
N ASN A 552 -26.79 -2.57 22.32
CA ASN A 552 -26.95 -3.96 21.92
C ASN A 552 -27.86 -4.65 22.95
N MET A 553 -29.16 -4.72 22.68
CA MET A 553 -30.13 -5.30 23.62
C MET A 553 -29.91 -6.81 23.77
N ASP A 554 -29.61 -7.47 22.65
CA ASP A 554 -29.25 -8.89 22.53
C ASP A 554 -28.43 -9.10 21.23
N PRO A 555 -27.85 -10.28 20.95
CA PRO A 555 -27.02 -10.54 19.76
C PRO A 555 -27.71 -10.27 18.40
N HIS A 556 -29.03 -10.11 18.40
CA HIS A 556 -29.87 -9.96 17.23
C HIS A 556 -30.67 -8.65 17.23
N THR A 557 -30.62 -7.86 18.29
CA THR A 557 -31.38 -6.61 18.43
C THR A 557 -30.47 -5.46 18.84
N THR A 558 -30.44 -4.40 18.04
CA THR A 558 -29.71 -3.17 18.36
C THR A 558 -30.61 -1.95 18.27
N MET A 559 -30.34 -0.98 19.16
CA MET A 559 -30.99 0.31 19.17
C MET A 559 -29.92 1.40 19.18
N GLU A 560 -30.10 2.41 18.33
CA GLU A 560 -29.22 3.57 18.22
C GLU A 560 -30.05 4.83 18.43
N PHE A 561 -29.54 5.72 19.27
CA PHE A 561 -30.14 7.04 19.50
C PHE A 561 -29.13 8.10 19.06
N GLY A 562 -29.52 8.96 18.15
CA GLY A 562 -28.72 10.07 17.65
C GLY A 562 -29.29 11.42 18.07
N TYR A 563 -28.42 12.32 18.50
CA TYR A 563 -28.71 13.74 18.64
C TYR A 563 -27.57 14.56 18.06
N ARG A 564 -27.87 15.37 17.04
CA ARG A 564 -26.93 16.31 16.45
C ARG A 564 -27.49 17.72 16.49
N MET A 565 -26.68 18.65 16.97
CA MET A 565 -26.96 20.08 16.96
C MET A 565 -25.81 20.78 16.25
N ARG A 566 -26.13 21.73 15.37
CA ARG A 566 -25.16 22.67 14.80
C ARG A 566 -25.65 24.09 14.99
N ASP A 567 -24.91 24.89 15.72
CA ASP A 567 -25.15 26.30 15.97
C ASP A 567 -24.03 27.10 15.30
N GLN A 568 -24.32 27.59 14.10
CA GLN A 568 -23.38 28.27 13.21
C GLN A 568 -23.72 29.76 13.08
N MET A 569 -24.20 30.37 14.17
CA MET A 569 -24.67 31.75 14.18
C MET A 569 -23.58 32.78 13.83
N GLY A 570 -22.34 32.57 14.24
CA GLY A 570 -21.17 33.40 13.88
C GLY A 570 -20.46 32.91 12.63
N THR A 571 -21.20 32.80 11.52
CA THR A 571 -20.64 32.47 10.19
C THR A 571 -21.24 33.40 9.13
N ILE A 572 -20.73 33.34 7.90
CA ILE A 572 -21.28 34.12 6.77
C ILE A 572 -22.76 33.78 6.46
N SER A 573 -23.22 32.58 6.82
CA SER A 573 -24.62 32.16 6.68
C SER A 573 -25.13 31.60 8.01
N PRO A 574 -25.54 32.50 8.93
CA PRO A 574 -25.98 32.11 10.27
C PRO A 574 -27.14 31.11 10.22
N SER A 575 -26.94 29.96 10.86
CA SER A 575 -27.96 28.92 10.93
C SER A 575 -27.88 28.09 12.21
N VAL A 576 -29.02 27.55 12.61
CA VAL A 576 -29.12 26.55 13.68
C VAL A 576 -29.87 25.35 13.13
N THR A 577 -29.27 24.17 13.22
CA THR A 577 -29.88 22.91 12.80
C THR A 577 -29.87 21.90 13.95
N GLU A 578 -30.95 21.13 14.04
CA GLU A 578 -31.14 20.10 15.04
C GLU A 578 -31.59 18.81 14.33
N LEU A 579 -31.04 17.68 14.72
CA LEU A 579 -31.36 16.36 14.22
C LEU A 579 -31.48 15.39 15.41
N LYS A 580 -32.60 14.69 15.49
CA LYS A 580 -32.84 13.61 16.45
C LYS A 580 -33.21 12.37 15.67
N ASP A 581 -32.59 11.25 15.96
CA ASP A 581 -32.94 10.00 15.33
C ASP A 581 -32.92 8.82 16.31
N VAL A 582 -33.76 7.84 16.01
CA VAL A 582 -33.81 6.57 16.71
C VAL A 582 -33.86 5.48 15.66
N THR A 583 -32.87 4.60 15.67
CA THR A 583 -32.79 3.44 14.77
C THR A 583 -32.91 2.15 15.57
N TYR A 584 -33.83 1.30 15.16
CA TYR A 584 -34.03 -0.04 15.67
C TYR A 584 -33.66 -1.06 14.58
N ARG A 585 -32.83 -2.06 14.92
CA ARG A 585 -32.47 -3.16 14.01
C ARG A 585 -32.74 -4.49 14.70
N LYS A 586 -33.29 -5.45 13.96
CA LYS A 586 -33.57 -6.79 14.46
C LYS A 586 -33.25 -7.86 13.42
N GLN A 587 -32.67 -8.97 13.86
CA GLN A 587 -32.54 -10.19 13.07
C GLN A 587 -33.60 -11.20 13.54
N ILE A 588 -34.46 -11.64 12.64
CA ILE A 588 -35.56 -12.58 12.90
C ILE A 588 -35.23 -13.90 12.18
N PHE A 589 -35.40 -15.04 12.87
CA PHE A 589 -34.96 -16.36 12.37
C PHE A 589 -36.11 -17.32 12.02
N PHE A 590 -37.36 -16.86 11.94
CA PHE A 590 -38.54 -17.73 11.85
C PHE A 590 -38.67 -18.56 10.56
N ILE A 591 -38.14 -18.08 9.43
CA ILE A 591 -38.18 -18.80 8.14
C ILE A 591 -36.77 -18.90 7.54
N ARG A 592 -35.99 -17.82 7.65
CA ARG A 592 -34.55 -17.65 7.38
C ARG A 592 -34.07 -16.39 8.13
N ARG A 593 -32.77 -16.10 8.15
CA ARG A 593 -32.24 -14.82 8.70
C ARG A 593 -32.81 -13.63 7.91
N LEU A 594 -33.82 -12.98 8.50
CA LEU A 594 -34.44 -11.74 8.04
C LEU A 594 -33.84 -10.59 8.85
N ASN A 595 -33.15 -9.68 8.17
CA ASN A 595 -32.66 -8.45 8.80
C ASN A 595 -33.69 -7.35 8.59
N THR A 596 -34.13 -6.70 9.65
CA THR A 596 -35.08 -5.57 9.60
C THR A 596 -34.46 -4.33 10.22
N PHE A 597 -34.85 -3.16 9.74
CA PHE A 597 -34.51 -1.90 10.39
C PHE A 597 -35.67 -0.90 10.28
N LEU A 598 -35.75 -0.01 11.27
CA LEU A 598 -36.68 1.10 11.32
C LEU A 598 -35.95 2.31 11.95
N THR A 599 -36.00 3.44 11.28
CA THR A 599 -35.42 4.71 11.72
C THR A 599 -36.50 5.76 11.72
N TYR A 600 -36.68 6.43 12.85
CA TYR A 600 -37.41 7.69 12.93
C TYR A 600 -36.39 8.84 13.02
N GLN A 601 -36.62 9.90 12.28
CA GLN A 601 -35.75 11.06 12.25
C GLN A 601 -36.57 12.36 12.30
N ASN A 602 -36.24 13.26 13.22
CA ASN A 602 -36.73 14.63 13.24
C ASN A 602 -35.56 15.57 12.93
N SER A 603 -35.67 16.36 11.87
CA SER A 603 -34.70 17.40 11.54
C SER A 603 -35.36 18.77 11.48
N LYS A 604 -34.68 19.78 12.03
CA LYS A 604 -35.12 21.16 12.03
C LYS A 604 -33.98 22.04 11.56
N SER A 605 -34.30 23.01 10.72
CA SER A 605 -33.36 24.05 10.31
C SER A 605 -33.95 25.43 10.57
N LYS A 606 -33.07 26.37 10.91
CA LYS A 606 -33.35 27.79 10.98
C LYS A 606 -32.15 28.55 10.42
N TYR A 607 -32.31 29.12 9.24
CA TYR A 607 -31.40 30.04 8.57
C TYR A 607 -31.89 31.48 8.79
N PHE A 608 -30.96 32.38 9.10
CA PHE A 608 -31.29 33.78 9.43
C PHE A 608 -31.13 34.71 8.22
N THR A 609 -30.36 34.30 7.22
CA THR A 609 -30.15 35.03 5.96
C THR A 609 -31.02 34.52 4.82
N SER A 610 -31.59 33.32 4.95
CA SER A 610 -32.40 32.70 3.89
C SER A 610 -33.59 31.94 4.50
N SER A 611 -34.59 32.69 4.96
CA SER A 611 -35.75 32.14 5.66
C SER A 611 -36.50 31.05 4.89
N ALA A 612 -36.45 31.08 3.55
CA ALA A 612 -37.02 30.05 2.69
C ALA A 612 -36.45 28.64 2.94
N GLN A 613 -35.28 28.52 3.57
CA GLN A 613 -34.64 27.25 3.92
C GLN A 613 -35.03 26.73 5.31
N ASN A 614 -35.94 27.41 6.02
CA ASN A 614 -36.38 27.01 7.35
C ASN A 614 -37.40 25.87 7.26
N PHE A 615 -37.01 24.65 7.62
CA PHE A 615 -37.90 23.50 7.57
C PHE A 615 -37.92 22.70 8.88
N ASN A 616 -38.99 21.94 9.03
CA ASN A 616 -39.10 20.83 9.96
C ASN A 616 -39.43 19.59 9.14
N ASN A 617 -38.60 18.56 9.22
CA ASN A 617 -38.85 17.28 8.58
C ASN A 617 -39.01 16.21 9.67
N ASN A 618 -40.07 15.44 9.60
CA ASN A 618 -40.13 14.14 10.26
C ASN A 618 -40.04 13.08 9.18
N SER A 619 -39.18 12.09 9.33
CA SER A 619 -39.11 10.96 8.42
C SER A 619 -39.12 9.63 9.14
N ILE A 620 -39.70 8.65 8.46
CA ILE A 620 -39.71 7.25 8.86
C ILE A 620 -39.09 6.48 7.71
N LEU A 621 -37.98 5.81 7.97
CA LEU A 621 -37.29 4.93 7.04
C LEU A 621 -37.33 3.53 7.59
N GLY A 622 -37.86 2.58 6.84
CA GLY A 622 -37.94 1.19 7.27
C GLY A 622 -37.67 0.23 6.13
N GLY A 623 -37.18 -0.95 6.47
CA GLY A 623 -36.90 -1.95 5.45
C GLY A 623 -36.52 -3.31 6.02
N PHE A 624 -36.43 -4.27 5.11
CA PHE A 624 -36.01 -5.62 5.43
C PHE A 624 -35.17 -6.22 4.31
N SER A 625 -34.32 -7.18 4.66
CA SER A 625 -33.56 -8.00 3.72
C SER A 625 -33.50 -9.44 4.16
N ALA A 626 -33.63 -10.36 3.20
CA ALA A 626 -33.59 -11.79 3.47
C ALA A 626 -33.05 -12.59 2.30
N ARG A 627 -32.53 -13.77 2.61
CA ARG A 627 -32.15 -14.79 1.64
C ARG A 627 -33.40 -15.49 1.09
N LEU A 628 -33.77 -15.24 -0.17
CA LEU A 628 -34.98 -15.79 -0.81
C LEU A 628 -34.85 -17.26 -1.21
N VAL A 629 -33.76 -17.63 -1.88
CA VAL A 629 -33.41 -19.02 -2.27
C VAL A 629 -31.96 -19.09 -2.71
N GLY A 630 -31.22 -20.15 -2.39
CA GLY A 630 -29.83 -20.28 -2.88
C GLY A 630 -28.97 -19.07 -2.47
N GLN A 631 -28.33 -18.38 -3.40
CA GLN A 631 -27.60 -17.13 -3.13
C GLN A 631 -28.37 -15.87 -3.59
N LEU A 632 -29.69 -15.99 -3.77
CA LEU A 632 -30.58 -14.87 -4.09
C LEU A 632 -31.05 -14.20 -2.79
N TYR A 633 -30.80 -12.90 -2.70
CA TYR A 633 -31.22 -12.02 -1.61
C TYR A 633 -32.23 -11.01 -2.14
N GLY A 634 -33.30 -10.80 -1.38
CA GLY A 634 -34.29 -9.76 -1.65
C GLY A 634 -34.27 -8.72 -0.53
N SER A 635 -34.46 -7.47 -0.89
CA SER A 635 -34.63 -6.38 0.07
C SER A 635 -35.74 -5.42 -0.36
N TYR A 636 -36.35 -4.80 0.64
CA TYR A 636 -37.32 -3.73 0.48
C TYR A 636 -36.99 -2.61 1.45
N THR A 637 -37.05 -1.37 0.97
CA THR A 637 -36.87 -0.15 1.76
C THR A 637 -37.96 0.84 1.41
N ARG A 638 -38.52 1.54 2.40
CA ARG A 638 -39.45 2.66 2.20
C ARG A 638 -39.08 3.82 3.11
N GLN A 639 -39.13 5.03 2.56
CA GLN A 639 -39.01 6.26 3.32
C GLN A 639 -40.25 7.13 3.14
N LEU A 640 -40.81 7.59 4.26
CA LEU A 640 -41.86 8.60 4.32
C LEU A 640 -41.26 9.87 4.90
N ASN A 641 -41.53 11.03 4.31
CA ASN A 641 -41.13 12.33 4.84
C ASN A 641 -42.35 13.21 5.08
N PHE A 642 -42.25 14.10 6.05
CA PHE A 642 -43.27 15.07 6.41
C PHE A 642 -42.56 16.41 6.60
N LEU A 643 -42.37 17.12 5.48
CA LEU A 643 -41.69 18.40 5.39
C LEU A 643 -42.68 19.54 5.64
N TYR A 644 -42.29 20.47 6.49
CA TYR A 644 -43.02 21.72 6.74
C TYR A 644 -42.05 22.90 6.65
N ASN A 645 -42.30 23.82 5.71
CA ASN A 645 -41.53 25.05 5.58
C ASN A 645 -42.09 26.11 6.54
N LYS A 646 -41.26 26.57 7.48
CA LYS A 646 -41.68 27.56 8.49
C LYS A 646 -41.83 28.98 7.95
N PHE A 647 -41.26 29.28 6.78
CA PHE A 647 -41.35 30.59 6.15
C PHE A 647 -42.53 30.69 5.19
N SER A 648 -42.67 29.74 4.26
CA SER A 648 -43.81 29.75 3.32
C SER A 648 -45.10 29.19 3.95
N GLY A 649 -45.01 28.41 5.04
CA GLY A 649 -46.15 27.70 5.63
C GLY A 649 -46.57 26.46 4.85
N GLU A 650 -45.85 26.12 3.78
CA GLU A 650 -46.16 24.98 2.91
C GLU A 650 -45.72 23.65 3.54
N SER A 651 -46.50 22.60 3.27
CA SER A 651 -46.18 21.23 3.65
C SER A 651 -45.96 20.37 2.40
N SER A 652 -45.11 19.36 2.52
CA SER A 652 -44.84 18.38 1.47
C SER A 652 -44.45 17.04 2.08
N ASP A 653 -44.82 15.95 1.43
CA ASP A 653 -44.67 14.60 1.94
C ASP A 653 -44.05 13.63 0.91
N PRO A 654 -42.86 13.97 0.36
CA PRO A 654 -42.21 13.13 -0.64
C PRO A 654 -41.81 11.79 -0.01
N SER A 655 -42.03 10.70 -0.73
CA SER A 655 -41.65 9.36 -0.30
C SER A 655 -40.91 8.63 -1.41
N PHE A 656 -40.17 7.58 -1.03
CA PHE A 656 -39.69 6.62 -2.01
C PHE A 656 -39.80 5.21 -1.46
N GLN A 657 -39.82 4.25 -2.37
CA GLN A 657 -39.66 2.84 -2.07
C GLN A 657 -38.70 2.18 -3.04
N GLU A 658 -37.92 1.22 -2.54
CA GLU A 658 -36.95 0.47 -3.33
C GLU A 658 -37.11 -1.02 -3.07
N PHE A 659 -37.22 -1.78 -4.16
CA PHE A 659 -37.12 -3.24 -4.16
C PHE A 659 -35.81 -3.63 -4.84
N ALA A 660 -35.06 -4.54 -4.24
CA ALA A 660 -33.85 -5.05 -4.86
C ALA A 660 -33.74 -6.58 -4.75
N LEU A 661 -33.29 -7.20 -5.83
CA LEU A 661 -32.89 -8.60 -5.92
C LEU A 661 -31.41 -8.66 -6.23
N ASN A 662 -30.66 -9.44 -5.45
CA ASN A 662 -29.21 -9.58 -5.59
C ASN A 662 -28.84 -11.06 -5.62
N TYR A 663 -28.10 -11.48 -6.64
CA TYR A 663 -27.57 -12.83 -6.77
C TYR A 663 -26.06 -12.76 -6.97
N TYR A 664 -25.31 -13.56 -6.20
CA TYR A 664 -23.87 -13.70 -6.37
C TYR A 664 -23.44 -15.14 -6.12
N ARG A 665 -22.81 -15.78 -7.11
CA ARG A 665 -22.33 -17.16 -6.95
C ARG A 665 -21.22 -17.51 -7.95
N GLN A 666 -20.31 -18.38 -7.52
CA GLN A 666 -19.45 -19.14 -8.42
C GLN A 666 -20.27 -20.11 -9.28
N ILE A 667 -19.98 -20.18 -10.58
CA ILE A 667 -20.61 -21.09 -11.52
C ILE A 667 -19.95 -22.47 -11.35
N PHE A 668 -20.66 -23.40 -10.69
CA PHE A 668 -20.16 -24.74 -10.35
C PHE A 668 -18.79 -24.68 -9.63
N THR A 669 -17.82 -25.47 -10.07
CA THR A 669 -16.42 -25.46 -9.63
C THR A 669 -15.52 -24.69 -10.62
N SER A 670 -16.11 -23.97 -11.57
CA SER A 670 -15.37 -23.21 -12.57
C SER A 670 -14.78 -21.93 -11.95
N PRO A 671 -13.75 -21.33 -12.57
CA PRO A 671 -13.23 -20.03 -12.13
C PRO A 671 -14.16 -18.84 -12.43
N TYR A 672 -15.38 -19.06 -12.91
CA TYR A 672 -16.32 -18.00 -13.24
C TYR A 672 -17.28 -17.69 -12.08
N TYR A 673 -17.53 -16.41 -11.85
CA TYR A 673 -18.44 -15.86 -10.86
C TYR A 673 -19.49 -15.00 -11.57
N LEU A 674 -20.75 -15.19 -11.21
CA LEU A 674 -21.86 -14.41 -11.73
C LEU A 674 -22.45 -13.55 -10.63
N ARG A 675 -22.61 -12.27 -10.94
CA ARG A 675 -23.38 -11.32 -10.15
C ARG A 675 -24.53 -10.78 -10.99
N CYS A 676 -25.73 -10.80 -10.43
CA CYS A 676 -26.88 -10.16 -11.03
C CYS A 676 -27.59 -9.31 -9.97
N ARG A 677 -28.00 -8.11 -10.35
CA ARG A 677 -28.78 -7.21 -9.50
C ARG A 677 -29.95 -6.64 -10.30
N LEU A 678 -31.12 -6.60 -9.68
CA LEU A 678 -32.31 -5.94 -10.21
C LEU A 678 -32.81 -4.99 -9.13
N VAL A 679 -33.04 -3.72 -9.47
CA VAL A 679 -33.55 -2.69 -8.56
C VAL A 679 -34.73 -2.00 -9.22
N TYR A 680 -35.80 -1.84 -8.46
CA TYR A 680 -36.92 -0.96 -8.80
C TYR A 680 -36.99 0.13 -7.73
N HIS A 681 -36.86 1.38 -8.13
CA HIS A 681 -36.92 2.55 -7.27
C HIS A 681 -38.02 3.48 -7.78
N ASP A 682 -38.87 3.88 -6.86
CA ASP A 682 -40.13 4.57 -7.13
C ASP A 682 -40.22 5.75 -6.15
N GLU A 683 -40.25 6.96 -6.68
CA GLU A 683 -40.39 8.20 -5.92
C GLU A 683 -41.84 8.69 -6.05
N GLU A 684 -42.47 9.04 -4.95
CA GLU A 684 -43.86 9.51 -4.93
C GLU A 684 -43.90 10.94 -4.39
N ARG A 685 -44.83 11.77 -4.90
CA ARG A 685 -45.13 13.11 -4.37
C ARG A 685 -43.92 14.07 -4.38
N THR A 686 -43.15 14.06 -5.46
CA THR A 686 -41.92 14.86 -5.62
C THR A 686 -42.13 16.26 -6.21
N GLY A 687 -43.37 16.62 -6.55
CA GLY A 687 -43.69 17.86 -7.27
C GLY A 687 -43.49 19.16 -6.48
N SER A 688 -43.41 19.09 -5.14
CA SER A 688 -43.14 20.26 -4.31
C SER A 688 -41.70 20.77 -4.51
N LEU A 689 -41.53 22.10 -4.51
CA LEU A 689 -40.21 22.75 -4.45
C LEU A 689 -39.43 22.43 -3.16
N LEU A 690 -40.11 21.90 -2.13
CA LEU A 690 -39.50 21.43 -0.89
C LEU A 690 -38.92 20.01 -1.01
N SER A 691 -39.29 19.26 -2.06
CA SER A 691 -38.80 17.90 -2.28
C SER A 691 -37.30 17.91 -2.60
N TYR A 692 -36.56 17.05 -1.91
CA TYR A 692 -35.14 16.78 -2.21
C TYR A 692 -34.96 15.55 -3.12
N LEU A 693 -36.05 14.85 -3.44
CA LEU A 693 -36.04 13.74 -4.39
C LEU A 693 -35.95 14.27 -5.82
N SER A 694 -35.31 13.50 -6.71
CA SER A 694 -35.10 13.88 -8.12
C SER A 694 -36.41 14.04 -8.88
N GLY A 695 -37.44 13.28 -8.51
CA GLY A 695 -38.65 13.03 -9.30
C GLY A 695 -38.38 12.01 -10.41
N GLU A 696 -37.49 11.06 -10.15
CA GLU A 696 -37.09 10.02 -11.09
C GLU A 696 -37.41 8.65 -10.52
N ASP A 697 -38.21 7.89 -11.27
CA ASP A 697 -38.37 6.46 -11.05
C ASP A 697 -37.41 5.71 -11.95
N ARG A 698 -37.00 4.51 -11.52
CA ARG A 698 -36.11 3.67 -12.32
C ARG A 698 -36.32 2.19 -12.11
N LEU A 699 -36.16 1.46 -13.21
CA LEU A 699 -35.93 0.03 -13.22
C LEU A 699 -34.51 -0.24 -13.73
N GLU A 700 -33.69 -0.86 -12.90
CA GLU A 700 -32.27 -1.07 -13.15
C GLU A 700 -31.91 -2.56 -13.08
N GLY A 701 -31.32 -3.07 -14.16
CA GLY A 701 -30.71 -4.40 -14.22
C GLY A 701 -29.20 -4.31 -14.38
N GLU A 702 -28.46 -5.09 -13.61
CA GLU A 702 -27.01 -5.21 -13.67
C GLU A 702 -26.62 -6.69 -13.76
N GLY A 703 -25.71 -7.01 -14.67
CA GLY A 703 -25.09 -8.32 -14.81
C GLY A 703 -23.58 -8.19 -14.90
N GLU A 704 -22.85 -8.96 -14.11
CA GLU A 704 -21.39 -9.01 -14.11
C GLU A 704 -20.92 -10.48 -14.12
N LEU A 705 -20.06 -10.79 -15.08
CA LEU A 705 -19.37 -12.07 -15.20
C LEU A 705 -17.88 -11.84 -14.93
N THR A 706 -17.36 -12.57 -13.94
CA THR A 706 -16.00 -12.40 -13.45
C THR A 706 -15.25 -13.72 -13.51
N PHE A 707 -14.13 -13.76 -14.22
CA PHE A 707 -13.21 -14.89 -14.31
C PHE A 707 -12.04 -14.70 -13.33
N ARG A 708 -11.94 -15.59 -12.35
CA ARG A 708 -10.91 -15.62 -11.30
C ARG A 708 -10.27 -17.01 -11.22
N PRO A 709 -9.25 -17.31 -12.04
CA PRO A 709 -8.57 -18.61 -12.04
C PRO A 709 -7.72 -18.84 -10.79
N ASN A 710 -7.27 -17.76 -10.15
CA ASN A 710 -6.53 -17.77 -8.89
C ASN A 710 -6.76 -16.42 -8.16
N PRO A 711 -6.34 -16.27 -6.89
CA PRO A 711 -6.51 -15.02 -6.14
C PRO A 711 -5.79 -13.80 -6.73
N ASP A 712 -4.79 -14.02 -7.57
CA ASP A 712 -3.91 -13.01 -8.14
C ASP A 712 -4.32 -12.63 -9.58
N THR A 713 -5.44 -13.12 -10.11
CA THR A 713 -5.88 -12.85 -11.48
C THR A 713 -7.39 -12.73 -11.54
N GLU A 714 -7.86 -11.64 -12.14
CA GLU A 714 -9.27 -11.33 -12.32
C GLU A 714 -9.50 -10.68 -13.68
N CYS A 715 -10.55 -11.10 -14.37
CA CYS A 715 -11.12 -10.39 -15.51
C CYS A 715 -12.62 -10.28 -15.30
N PHE A 716 -13.21 -9.13 -15.56
CA PHE A 716 -14.65 -8.93 -15.43
C PHE A 716 -15.23 -8.22 -16.65
N LEU A 717 -16.48 -8.56 -16.94
CA LEU A 717 -17.36 -7.85 -17.85
C LEU A 717 -18.64 -7.55 -17.08
N LYS A 718 -19.01 -6.28 -17.02
CA LYS A 718 -20.22 -5.80 -16.37
C LYS A 718 -21.04 -4.97 -17.36
N ALA A 719 -22.34 -5.17 -17.32
CA ALA A 719 -23.32 -4.36 -18.03
C ALA A 719 -24.42 -3.96 -17.06
N ARG A 720 -24.77 -2.67 -17.07
CA ARG A 720 -25.89 -2.11 -16.30
C ARG A 720 -26.80 -1.34 -17.24
N VAL A 721 -28.09 -1.60 -17.15
CA VAL A 721 -29.14 -0.94 -17.93
C VAL A 721 -30.17 -0.39 -16.96
N ALA A 722 -30.48 0.90 -17.09
CA ALA A 722 -31.50 1.57 -16.30
C ALA A 722 -32.49 2.27 -17.22
N GLU A 723 -33.77 1.90 -17.13
CA GLU A 723 -34.85 2.71 -17.68
C GLU A 723 -35.31 3.69 -16.61
N ILE A 724 -35.29 4.98 -16.94
CA ILE A 724 -35.60 6.09 -16.02
C ILE A 724 -36.77 6.86 -16.60
N TRP A 725 -37.82 7.06 -15.82
CA TRP A 725 -38.98 7.87 -16.21
C TRP A 725 -39.30 8.92 -15.15
N ALA A 726 -40.05 9.92 -15.58
CA ALA A 726 -40.38 11.08 -14.78
C ALA A 726 -41.58 10.80 -13.88
N GLU A 727 -41.44 11.15 -12.60
CA GLU A 727 -42.56 11.27 -11.66
C GLU A 727 -43.18 12.69 -11.70
N ARG A 728 -42.41 13.70 -12.14
CA ARG A 728 -42.87 15.10 -12.23
C ARG A 728 -42.50 15.78 -13.54
N GLU A 729 -43.22 16.83 -13.88
CA GLU A 729 -42.91 17.67 -15.04
C GLU A 729 -41.47 18.23 -14.96
N GLY A 730 -40.78 18.23 -16.10
CA GLY A 730 -39.40 18.72 -16.21
C GLY A 730 -38.31 17.64 -16.10
N VAL A 731 -38.66 16.40 -15.75
CA VAL A 731 -37.74 15.25 -15.79
C VAL A 731 -37.86 14.54 -17.15
N ALA A 732 -36.74 14.22 -17.78
CA ALA A 732 -36.73 13.57 -19.08
C ALA A 732 -36.64 12.04 -18.95
N LYS A 733 -37.57 11.34 -19.61
CA LYS A 733 -37.48 9.88 -19.78
C LYS A 733 -36.22 9.54 -20.58
N ARG A 734 -35.44 8.59 -20.07
CA ARG A 734 -34.20 8.12 -20.71
C ARG A 734 -33.93 6.66 -20.38
N MET A 735 -33.02 6.08 -21.13
CA MET A 735 -32.45 4.78 -20.87
C MET A 735 -30.93 4.93 -20.83
N ASP A 736 -30.36 4.51 -19.71
CA ASP A 736 -28.95 4.61 -19.40
C ASP A 736 -28.32 3.21 -19.54
N LEU A 737 -27.19 3.13 -20.25
CA LEU A 737 -26.41 1.91 -20.44
C LEU A 737 -24.96 2.16 -20.00
N GLU A 738 -24.46 1.31 -19.12
CA GLU A 738 -23.09 1.32 -18.62
C GLU A 738 -22.44 -0.02 -18.93
N LEU A 739 -21.26 0.03 -19.55
CA LEU A 739 -20.46 -1.12 -19.94
C LEU A 739 -19.07 -0.99 -19.32
N ASP A 740 -18.73 -1.93 -18.45
CA ASP A 740 -17.42 -1.98 -17.79
C ASP A 740 -16.70 -3.28 -18.13
N LEU A 741 -15.42 -3.15 -18.41
CA LEU A 741 -14.53 -4.26 -18.73
C LEU A 741 -13.23 -4.03 -17.96
N GLY A 742 -12.70 -5.07 -17.33
CA GLY A 742 -11.43 -4.92 -16.64
C GLY A 742 -10.66 -6.21 -16.50
N VAL A 743 -9.35 -6.07 -16.36
CA VAL A 743 -8.41 -7.13 -16.05
C VAL A 743 -7.48 -6.64 -14.94
N SER A 744 -7.15 -7.53 -14.02
CA SER A 744 -6.07 -7.35 -13.06
C SER A 744 -5.33 -8.66 -12.89
N PHE A 745 -4.01 -8.60 -12.84
CA PHE A 745 -3.20 -9.75 -12.46
C PHE A 745 -1.95 -9.34 -11.68
N ALA A 746 -1.47 -10.24 -10.83
CA ALA A 746 -0.16 -10.19 -10.22
C ALA A 746 0.66 -11.41 -10.68
N TRP A 747 1.88 -11.13 -11.13
CA TRP A 747 2.81 -12.11 -11.65
C TRP A 747 4.09 -12.09 -10.83
N ASP A 748 4.43 -13.24 -10.22
CA ASP A 748 5.77 -13.49 -9.71
C ASP A 748 6.72 -13.70 -10.89
N THR A 749 7.57 -12.71 -11.13
CA THR A 749 8.46 -12.71 -12.31
C THR A 749 9.54 -13.78 -12.24
N GLY A 750 9.78 -14.37 -11.05
CA GLY A 750 10.92 -15.24 -10.77
C GLY A 750 12.28 -14.52 -10.78
N LEU A 751 12.34 -13.27 -11.27
CA LEU A 751 13.51 -12.41 -11.20
C LEU A 751 13.70 -12.02 -9.74
N ARG A 752 14.87 -12.26 -9.19
CA ARG A 752 15.22 -11.89 -7.83
C ARG A 752 16.55 -11.17 -7.81
N TRP A 753 16.76 -10.34 -6.82
CA TRP A 753 18.09 -9.77 -6.64
C TRP A 753 19.05 -10.82 -6.09
N ASN A 754 20.06 -11.20 -6.88
CA ASN A 754 21.11 -12.09 -6.40
C ASN A 754 22.17 -11.29 -5.63
N THR A 755 21.97 -11.14 -4.32
CA THR A 755 22.99 -10.59 -3.42
C THR A 755 24.20 -11.52 -3.42
N VAL A 756 25.37 -11.00 -3.79
CA VAL A 756 26.63 -11.76 -3.79
C VAL A 756 27.58 -11.08 -2.81
N GLY A 757 27.92 -11.79 -1.74
CA GLY A 757 28.88 -11.36 -0.72
C GLY A 757 30.09 -12.29 -0.61
N SER A 758 31.00 -11.94 0.29
CA SER A 758 32.08 -12.82 0.72
C SER A 758 32.05 -12.89 2.25
N ILE A 759 32.26 -14.08 2.80
CA ILE A 759 32.36 -14.30 4.24
C ILE A 759 33.79 -14.72 4.55
N TYR A 760 34.43 -14.09 5.52
CA TYR A 760 35.78 -14.43 5.94
C TYR A 760 35.90 -14.34 7.45
N GLY A 761 36.87 -15.05 8.00
CA GLY A 761 37.08 -15.11 9.43
C GLY A 761 38.32 -15.90 9.78
N TYR A 762 38.46 -16.18 11.08
CA TYR A 762 39.55 -16.99 11.61
C TYR A 762 38.97 -18.10 12.47
N VAL A 763 39.57 -19.28 12.38
CA VAL A 763 39.48 -20.31 13.41
C VAL A 763 40.77 -20.23 14.21
N PHE A 764 40.68 -20.08 15.53
CA PHE A 764 41.82 -19.87 16.40
C PHE A 764 41.62 -20.60 17.73
N TYR A 765 42.73 -20.85 18.41
CA TYR A 765 42.71 -21.38 19.77
C TYR A 765 42.52 -20.23 20.74
N ASP A 766 41.29 -20.11 21.22
CA ASP A 766 40.87 -19.12 22.20
C ASP A 766 41.43 -19.51 23.58
N LEU A 767 42.46 -18.80 24.03
CA LEU A 767 43.20 -19.13 25.25
C LEU A 767 42.46 -18.68 26.51
N ASN A 768 41.56 -17.70 26.39
CA ASN A 768 40.90 -17.05 27.51
C ASN A 768 39.37 -17.18 27.49
N ALA A 769 38.82 -17.84 26.45
CA ALA A 769 37.41 -18.07 26.20
C ALA A 769 36.56 -16.79 25.99
N ASP A 770 37.13 -15.74 25.38
CA ASP A 770 36.43 -14.47 25.12
C ASP A 770 35.80 -14.38 23.72
N GLY A 771 36.06 -15.34 22.83
CA GLY A 771 35.52 -15.40 21.47
C GLY A 771 36.13 -14.38 20.48
N ILE A 772 37.15 -13.62 20.88
CA ILE A 772 37.79 -12.57 20.07
C ILE A 772 39.24 -12.95 19.80
N LYS A 773 39.63 -13.09 18.53
CA LYS A 773 41.02 -13.45 18.20
C LYS A 773 42.02 -12.38 18.66
N GLN A 774 42.91 -12.76 19.57
CA GLN A 774 43.99 -11.91 20.06
C GLN A 774 45.31 -12.15 19.32
N PRO A 775 46.30 -11.23 19.42
CA PRO A 775 47.62 -11.41 18.78
C PRO A 775 48.37 -12.64 19.26
N GLN A 776 48.19 -13.03 20.53
CA GLN A 776 48.87 -14.16 21.15
C GLN A 776 48.27 -15.52 20.74
N GLU A 777 47.04 -15.50 20.22
CA GLU A 777 46.25 -16.69 19.92
C GLU A 777 46.56 -17.23 18.52
N LYS A 778 46.92 -18.50 18.50
CA LYS A 778 47.31 -19.19 17.26
C LYS A 778 46.07 -19.56 16.47
N GLY A 779 46.11 -19.29 15.17
CA GLY A 779 45.11 -19.82 14.24
C GLY A 779 45.20 -21.33 14.11
N VAL A 780 44.08 -21.99 13.86
CA VAL A 780 44.01 -23.43 13.65
C VAL A 780 43.91 -23.70 12.14
N PRO A 781 44.96 -24.28 11.52
CA PRO A 781 44.97 -24.56 10.08
C PRO A 781 44.16 -25.80 9.72
N ASN A 782 43.81 -25.91 8.43
CA ASN A 782 43.13 -27.06 7.82
C ASN A 782 41.72 -27.39 8.35
N VAL A 783 41.10 -26.47 9.09
CA VAL A 783 39.69 -26.59 9.52
C VAL A 783 38.80 -26.24 8.33
N GLU A 784 37.86 -27.11 8.04
CA GLU A 784 36.91 -26.97 6.94
C GLU A 784 35.69 -26.15 7.36
N MET A 785 35.51 -25.02 6.69
CA MET A 785 34.38 -24.11 6.83
C MET A 785 33.47 -24.26 5.62
N GLN A 786 32.17 -24.42 5.83
CA GLN A 786 31.21 -24.66 4.75
C GLN A 786 29.94 -23.82 4.90
N ILE A 787 29.32 -23.52 3.77
CA ILE A 787 27.93 -23.05 3.70
C ILE A 787 27.14 -24.18 3.07
N LEU A 788 25.97 -24.49 3.62
CA LEU A 788 25.19 -25.64 3.18
C LEU A 788 24.83 -25.52 1.68
N GLY A 789 25.09 -26.58 0.91
CA GLY A 789 24.86 -26.61 -0.54
C GLY A 789 25.91 -25.87 -1.38
N ARG A 790 27.06 -25.47 -0.80
CA ARG A 790 28.15 -24.73 -1.46
C ARG A 790 29.52 -25.39 -1.22
N PRO A 791 30.56 -25.03 -2.00
CA PRO A 791 31.92 -25.50 -1.77
C PRO A 791 32.44 -25.09 -0.39
N SER A 792 33.15 -26.01 0.28
CA SER A 792 33.87 -25.74 1.52
C SER A 792 35.21 -25.07 1.25
N VAL A 793 35.75 -24.37 2.26
CA VAL A 793 37.10 -23.81 2.25
C VAL A 793 37.83 -24.25 3.51
N LYS A 794 39.12 -24.56 3.38
CA LYS A 794 39.97 -24.87 4.54
C LYS A 794 40.68 -23.61 5.04
N THR A 795 40.84 -23.50 6.35
CA THR A 795 41.65 -22.45 6.96
C THR A 795 43.11 -22.61 6.55
N ASN A 796 43.80 -21.48 6.33
CA ASN A 796 45.22 -21.46 6.02
C ASN A 796 46.10 -21.63 7.28
N SER A 797 47.43 -21.47 7.15
CA SER A 797 48.40 -21.62 8.25
C SER A 797 48.16 -20.70 9.46
N ILE A 798 47.45 -19.60 9.29
CA ILE A 798 47.10 -18.65 10.37
C ILE A 798 45.62 -18.76 10.79
N GLY A 799 44.93 -19.83 10.39
CA GLY A 799 43.53 -20.06 10.72
C GLY A 799 42.53 -19.23 9.90
N TYR A 800 42.98 -18.45 8.93
CA TYR A 800 42.11 -17.60 8.12
C TYR A 800 41.38 -18.41 7.05
N TYR A 801 40.09 -18.11 6.85
CA TYR A 801 39.30 -18.62 5.73
C TYR A 801 38.55 -17.49 5.03
N LYS A 802 38.24 -17.73 3.74
CA LYS A 802 37.43 -16.83 2.92
C LYS A 802 36.56 -17.64 1.96
N LEU A 803 35.25 -17.48 2.10
CA LEU A 803 34.22 -17.98 1.22
C LEU A 803 33.81 -16.83 0.29
N ASP A 804 34.22 -16.93 -0.97
CA ASP A 804 33.90 -15.91 -1.98
C ASP A 804 32.60 -16.24 -2.72
N ARG A 805 31.89 -15.18 -3.16
CA ARG A 805 30.69 -15.26 -4.01
C ARG A 805 29.52 -16.02 -3.36
N VAL A 806 29.36 -15.87 -2.06
CA VAL A 806 28.21 -16.38 -1.31
C VAL A 806 26.96 -15.65 -1.83
N VAL A 807 26.01 -16.39 -2.38
CA VAL A 807 24.73 -15.81 -2.84
C VAL A 807 23.69 -16.08 -1.77
N GLY A 808 23.01 -15.02 -1.31
CA GLY A 808 21.99 -15.10 -0.27
C GLY A 808 21.76 -13.75 0.42
N LYS A 809 20.56 -13.55 0.94
CA LYS A 809 20.17 -12.49 1.89
C LYS A 809 20.82 -12.74 3.24
N THR A 810 20.76 -13.98 3.71
CA THR A 810 21.48 -14.48 4.89
C THR A 810 22.24 -15.75 4.52
N ALA A 811 23.33 -16.05 5.20
CA ALA A 811 24.07 -17.30 5.03
C ALA A 811 24.65 -17.73 6.38
N LYS A 812 24.43 -18.99 6.76
CA LYS A 812 25.03 -19.57 7.95
C LYS A 812 26.31 -20.30 7.56
N VAL A 813 27.41 -19.97 8.23
CA VAL A 813 28.69 -20.69 8.07
C VAL A 813 28.76 -21.76 9.14
N LEU A 814 29.05 -22.98 8.71
CA LEU A 814 29.21 -24.15 9.56
C LEU A 814 30.68 -24.52 9.61
N LEU A 815 31.16 -24.78 10.83
CA LEU A 815 32.45 -25.44 11.05
C LEU A 815 32.23 -26.95 10.98
N ASN A 816 32.98 -27.66 10.13
CA ASN A 816 32.94 -29.12 10.10
C ASN A 816 33.77 -29.69 11.26
N SER A 817 33.11 -30.16 12.31
CA SER A 817 33.77 -30.68 13.51
C SER A 817 34.71 -31.86 13.23
N GLY A 818 34.45 -32.66 12.19
CA GLY A 818 35.34 -33.75 11.78
C GLY A 818 36.65 -33.31 11.12
N SER A 819 36.77 -32.04 10.76
CA SER A 819 37.99 -31.46 10.17
C SER A 819 38.94 -30.82 11.19
N ILE A 820 38.53 -30.79 12.47
CA ILE A 820 39.31 -30.18 13.54
C ILE A 820 40.53 -31.08 13.83
N PRO A 821 41.76 -30.54 13.84
CA PRO A 821 42.95 -31.30 14.21
C PRO A 821 42.84 -31.88 15.64
N ALA A 822 43.52 -33.00 15.88
CA ALA A 822 43.58 -33.59 17.23
C ALA A 822 44.17 -32.59 18.23
N GLY A 823 43.58 -32.52 19.44
CA GLY A 823 44.03 -31.63 20.52
C GLY A 823 43.22 -30.33 20.67
N TYR A 824 42.21 -30.09 19.83
CA TYR A 824 41.29 -28.96 19.95
C TYR A 824 39.87 -29.45 20.25
N SER A 825 39.10 -28.62 20.95
CA SER A 825 37.66 -28.82 21.20
C SER A 825 36.90 -27.55 20.79
N VAL A 826 35.71 -27.72 20.23
CA VAL A 826 34.89 -26.58 19.79
C VAL A 826 34.38 -25.83 21.01
N THR A 827 34.62 -24.52 21.06
CA THR A 827 33.93 -23.64 22.00
C THR A 827 32.46 -23.62 21.62
N SER A 828 31.61 -24.35 22.34
CA SER A 828 30.17 -24.28 22.18
C SER A 828 29.67 -23.04 22.92
N ASP A 829 29.35 -21.98 22.19
CA ASP A 829 28.52 -20.92 22.77
C ASP A 829 27.16 -21.52 23.14
N ALA A 830 26.68 -21.10 24.31
CA ALA A 830 25.39 -21.40 24.89
C ALA A 830 24.23 -21.21 23.88
N GLN A 831 23.20 -22.04 24.02
CA GLN A 831 21.90 -21.84 23.38
C GLN A 831 21.29 -20.48 23.70
#